data_AF-A0A8S3TI50-F1
#
_entry.id   AF-A0A8S3TI50-F1
#
_cell.length_a   1.000
_cell.length_b   1.000
_cell.length_c   1.000
_cell.angle_alpha   90.00
_cell.angle_beta   90.00
_cell.angle_gamma   90.00
#
_symmetry.space_group_name_H-M   'P 1'
#
loop_
_entity.id
_entity.type
_entity.pdbx_description
1 polymer ?
#
loop_
_entity_poly.entity_id
_entity_poly.type
_entity_poly.pdbx_seq_one_letter_code
_entity_poly.pdbx_strand_id
1 'polypeptide(L)'
;MGMNSYINGYTTAPYSMLPWVQPAFSSNKLGSPRARMILSELCNTSIEISEPVGQLVELIWSDALKNAENELSSPPQLTKLSKVEEAEAVLYQLKELYKTRSGDSEKCLELTKEFYKAIPHNRSDRKEKFSVSDISAKQDLCQLIRDIINVGEATDWSDDATTVAKYKALKCHVTQLDPSTDEFDHVTKLVKSTSENVELLNVYKLERTLEDLCFQSEVGNIQLLMHSSGFHNFLGILSRGLLMPNFVEDEHGITRTDGGLLGSGIYFSDTASKSLMYSGPSTTHGSRLLLLCDDDEFVIYNQRQQKMKYLVQLCLPEDTVTPLTDMALTLRSEEITDQDISEEINLQDVKDVPDPLNKVTAGLIGKGKQSVPLKSVHIRAHLLDLVAKVVILQEYKNDNNVPIEAKYVFPLDDTAAVCGFEAFINGKHVIGEVKEKETAHKEYKEAISKGHGAYLMDEEEPDVFTVSVGNLPPQARVLIKITYISELQTENEAIAFNLPASVAPWIQDTALAQKTQSEVTSLKVKDTGRCDLSLQVAMEMPFDIRNVNSPTHRIKVKTTATKAVMELPKNSQLDDGFQLLVTMAEIHVPRMWVENHPNKDSQACMLTFYPEFDADFDPQQEVVYLLDMSNSMKGQAGRDAKKVFLLSLTKLPDKSSFNVITFGTTFKELFPSPKLKTKDSVQKATNFIQSTECDQGGTVVITLLQSLFLLSPPEGSRSIILISDGHMTSVEETLSLVRKMSSQNRIFTAGVR
;
A
#
# COMPACT_ATOMS: atom_id res chain seq x y z
N MET A 1 -0.69 20.57 -50.64
CA MET A 1 -0.69 19.20 -51.20
C MET A 1 -2.05 18.57 -50.96
N GLY A 2 -2.53 17.69 -51.85
CA GLY A 2 -3.81 17.00 -51.64
C GLY A 2 -3.67 15.86 -50.63
N MET A 3 -4.74 15.54 -49.89
CA MET A 3 -4.76 14.51 -48.84
C MET A 3 -4.14 13.18 -49.28
N ASN A 4 -4.49 12.69 -50.48
CA ASN A 4 -3.93 11.46 -51.06
C ASN A 4 -2.42 11.54 -51.36
N SER A 5 -1.88 12.72 -51.69
CA SER A 5 -0.43 12.89 -51.90
C SER A 5 0.36 12.92 -50.59
N TYR A 6 -0.26 13.34 -49.48
CA TYR A 6 0.35 13.37 -48.16
C TYR A 6 0.53 11.95 -47.59
N ILE A 7 -0.48 11.09 -47.76
CA ILE A 7 -0.48 9.68 -47.32
C ILE A 7 0.65 8.87 -47.99
N ASN A 8 0.96 9.16 -49.26
CA ASN A 8 2.01 8.47 -50.00
C ASN A 8 3.44 8.91 -49.62
N GLY A 9 3.65 10.13 -49.11
CA GLY A 9 4.99 10.66 -48.84
C GLY A 9 5.76 9.91 -47.73
N TYR A 10 5.05 9.43 -46.70
CA TYR A 10 5.63 8.77 -45.53
C TYR A 10 5.87 7.25 -45.73
N THR A 11 6.28 6.82 -46.93
CA THR A 11 6.40 5.39 -47.32
C THR A 11 7.84 4.93 -47.59
N THR A 12 8.86 5.76 -47.33
CA THR A 12 10.28 5.42 -47.58
C THR A 12 11.15 5.69 -46.36
N ALA A 13 12.19 4.86 -46.16
CA ALA A 13 13.04 4.85 -44.96
C ALA A 13 14.43 5.48 -45.22
N PRO A 14 14.97 6.27 -44.27
CA PRO A 14 16.37 6.69 -44.26
C PRO A 14 17.28 5.68 -43.51
N TYR A 15 18.60 5.90 -43.57
CA TYR A 15 19.63 4.86 -43.39
C TYR A 15 20.45 4.93 -42.08
N SER A 16 20.69 3.74 -41.50
CA SER A 16 21.96 3.20 -40.93
C SER A 16 22.77 3.93 -39.83
N MET A 17 23.09 3.18 -38.76
CA MET A 17 24.35 3.27 -37.99
C MET A 17 24.85 1.87 -37.52
N LEU A 18 26.09 1.78 -37.02
CA LEU A 18 26.82 0.54 -36.68
C LEU A 18 27.21 0.49 -35.18
N PRO A 19 27.40 -0.71 -34.57
CA PRO A 19 27.71 -0.85 -33.14
C PRO A 19 29.21 -0.86 -32.80
N TRP A 20 29.58 -0.43 -31.58
CA TRP A 20 30.93 -0.53 -31.00
C TRP A 20 30.91 -0.80 -29.47
N VAL A 21 32.08 -1.05 -28.84
CA VAL A 21 32.23 -1.95 -27.66
C VAL A 21 32.75 -1.28 -26.37
N GLN A 22 32.26 -1.81 -25.22
CA GLN A 22 32.58 -1.66 -23.78
C GLN A 22 33.93 -1.06 -23.26
N PRO A 23 33.96 -0.53 -21.99
CA PRO A 23 34.54 -1.32 -20.85
C PRO A 23 33.97 -1.12 -19.40
N ALA A 24 33.82 -2.24 -18.68
CA ALA A 24 34.18 -2.61 -17.28
C ALA A 24 34.03 -1.70 -15.99
N PHE A 25 33.17 -2.17 -15.07
CA PHE A 25 33.31 -2.41 -13.60
C PHE A 25 33.56 -1.31 -12.51
N SER A 26 33.36 -1.73 -11.24
CA SER A 26 32.83 -0.97 -10.07
C SER A 26 33.81 -0.73 -8.89
N SER A 27 33.36 -0.07 -7.80
CA SER A 27 34.08 -0.07 -6.50
C SER A 27 33.19 -0.01 -5.25
N ASN A 28 33.60 -0.72 -4.19
CA ASN A 28 32.83 -0.96 -2.96
C ASN A 28 33.00 0.11 -1.86
N LYS A 29 32.98 1.41 -2.21
CA LYS A 29 33.22 2.52 -1.25
C LYS A 29 32.18 3.65 -1.26
N LEU A 30 30.99 3.40 -1.81
CA LEU A 30 29.89 4.38 -1.91
C LEU A 30 28.76 4.03 -0.94
N GLY A 31 28.29 5.01 -0.16
CA GLY A 31 27.13 4.88 0.73
C GLY A 31 27.20 5.76 1.97
N SER A 32 26.06 6.36 2.35
CA SER A 32 25.90 7.12 3.60
C SER A 32 25.94 6.21 4.84
N PRO A 33 26.08 6.73 6.08
CA PRO A 33 25.99 5.91 7.29
C PRO A 33 24.68 5.10 7.35
N ARG A 34 23.56 5.72 6.94
CA ARG A 34 22.25 5.08 6.83
C ARG A 34 22.22 3.93 5.82
N ALA A 35 22.86 4.09 4.66
CA ALA A 35 22.99 3.01 3.68
C ALA A 35 23.84 1.84 4.20
N ARG A 36 24.89 2.12 4.99
CA ARG A 36 25.70 1.08 5.66
C ARG A 36 24.93 0.36 6.77
N MET A 37 24.03 1.05 7.46
CA MET A 37 23.13 0.46 8.47
C MET A 37 22.15 -0.51 7.82
N ILE A 38 21.49 -0.10 6.72
CA ILE A 38 20.59 -0.96 5.94
C ILE A 38 21.32 -2.19 5.38
N LEU A 39 22.58 -2.04 4.94
CA LEU A 39 23.46 -3.16 4.55
C LEU A 39 23.82 -4.10 5.71
N SER A 40 23.79 -3.62 6.95
CA SER A 40 23.98 -4.45 8.16
C SER A 40 22.71 -5.19 8.56
N GLU A 41 21.53 -4.56 8.42
CA GLU A 41 20.23 -5.20 8.68
C GLU A 41 19.97 -6.38 7.72
N LEU A 42 20.36 -6.24 6.45
CA LEU A 42 20.22 -7.30 5.43
C LEU A 42 21.05 -8.57 5.72
N CYS A 43 21.92 -8.57 6.73
CA CYS A 43 22.76 -9.72 7.10
C CYS A 43 22.23 -10.55 8.28
N ASN A 44 21.17 -10.12 8.97
CA ASN A 44 20.72 -10.72 10.25
C ASN A 44 19.37 -11.48 10.14
N THR A 45 19.26 -12.40 9.18
CA THR A 45 18.01 -13.13 8.87
C THR A 45 17.68 -14.32 9.80
N SER A 46 18.41 -14.52 10.89
CA SER A 46 18.19 -15.62 11.86
C SER A 46 18.10 -15.09 13.30
N ILE A 47 16.89 -14.77 13.76
CA ILE A 47 16.66 -14.36 15.16
C ILE A 47 16.39 -15.59 16.02
N GLU A 48 17.44 -16.11 16.65
CA GLU A 48 17.32 -16.90 17.87
C GLU A 48 17.09 -15.93 19.05
N ILE A 49 15.98 -16.08 19.79
CA ILE A 49 15.77 -15.32 21.03
C ILE A 49 16.56 -15.97 22.17
N SER A 50 17.28 -15.17 22.96
CA SER A 50 17.97 -15.70 24.14
C SER A 50 16.96 -16.13 25.20
N GLU A 51 17.33 -17.14 26.00
CA GLU A 51 16.47 -17.66 27.06
C GLU A 51 15.94 -16.56 28.01
N PRO A 52 16.75 -15.59 28.49
CA PRO A 52 16.25 -14.52 29.36
C PRO A 52 15.27 -13.56 28.67
N VAL A 53 15.42 -13.31 27.37
CA VAL A 53 14.43 -12.54 26.58
C VAL A 53 13.13 -13.34 26.44
N GLY A 54 13.22 -14.65 26.23
CA GLY A 54 12.04 -15.54 26.23
C GLY A 54 11.30 -15.54 27.57
N GLN A 55 12.02 -15.65 28.68
CA GLN A 55 11.47 -15.58 30.03
C GLN A 55 10.78 -14.23 30.32
N LEU A 56 11.38 -13.10 29.89
CA LEU A 56 10.77 -11.77 30.00
C LEU A 56 9.43 -11.69 29.24
N VAL A 57 9.37 -12.24 28.02
CA VAL A 57 8.17 -12.22 27.17
C VAL A 57 7.02 -13.00 27.81
N GLU A 58 7.28 -14.23 28.27
CA GLU A 58 6.27 -15.04 28.98
C GLU A 58 5.83 -14.40 30.30
N LEU A 59 6.75 -13.74 30.99
CA LEU A 59 6.45 -13.05 32.25
C LEU A 59 5.53 -11.84 32.04
N ILE A 60 5.82 -10.98 31.05
CA ILE A 60 4.96 -9.82 30.70
C ILE A 60 3.58 -10.29 30.25
N TRP A 61 3.50 -11.37 29.47
CA TRP A 61 2.24 -11.93 28.99
C TRP A 61 1.37 -12.49 30.12
N SER A 62 1.96 -13.34 30.97
CA SER A 62 1.25 -14.01 32.06
C SER A 62 0.80 -13.03 33.15
N ASP A 63 1.59 -11.99 33.44
CA ASP A 63 1.20 -10.96 34.41
C ASP A 63 0.02 -10.11 33.91
N ALA A 64 0.03 -9.72 32.62
CA ALA A 64 -1.05 -8.96 32.02
C ALA A 64 -2.38 -9.73 32.02
N LEU A 65 -2.38 -11.00 31.58
CA LEU A 65 -3.56 -11.86 31.62
C LEU A 65 -4.09 -12.03 33.05
N LYS A 66 -3.22 -12.42 33.99
CA LYS A 66 -3.60 -12.64 35.39
C LYS A 66 -4.15 -11.38 36.05
N ASN A 67 -3.59 -10.21 35.72
CA ASN A 67 -4.09 -8.94 36.25
C ASN A 67 -5.54 -8.66 35.80
N ALA A 68 -5.83 -8.83 34.50
CA ALA A 68 -7.19 -8.68 33.98
C ALA A 68 -8.16 -9.75 34.54
N GLU A 69 -7.73 -11.01 34.63
CA GLU A 69 -8.55 -12.11 35.17
C GLU A 69 -8.96 -11.93 36.64
N ASN A 70 -8.15 -11.24 37.45
CA ASN A 70 -8.52 -10.95 38.84
C ASN A 70 -9.77 -10.06 38.94
N GLU A 71 -9.98 -9.12 38.01
CA GLU A 71 -11.11 -8.18 38.04
C GLU A 71 -12.32 -8.65 37.21
N LEU A 72 -12.07 -9.44 36.17
CA LEU A 72 -13.10 -9.90 35.22
C LEU A 72 -13.75 -11.22 35.63
N SER A 73 -15.05 -11.34 35.34
CA SER A 73 -15.84 -12.57 35.54
C SER A 73 -15.84 -13.52 34.33
N SER A 74 -15.11 -13.16 33.28
CA SER A 74 -14.87 -13.95 32.08
C SER A 74 -13.46 -13.66 31.56
N PRO A 75 -12.76 -14.64 30.95
CA PRO A 75 -11.41 -14.42 30.41
C PRO A 75 -11.37 -13.22 29.44
N PRO A 76 -10.35 -12.34 29.51
CA PRO A 76 -10.25 -11.15 28.65
C PRO A 76 -10.29 -11.50 27.15
N GLN A 77 -9.80 -12.69 26.77
CA GLN A 77 -9.81 -13.29 25.42
C GLN A 77 -11.22 -13.34 24.78
N LEU A 78 -12.28 -13.43 25.57
CA LEU A 78 -13.66 -13.49 25.08
C LEU A 78 -14.32 -12.10 24.94
N THR A 79 -13.61 -11.03 25.31
CA THR A 79 -14.11 -9.65 25.23
C THR A 79 -13.87 -9.09 23.84
N LYS A 80 -14.94 -8.75 23.11
CA LYS A 80 -14.81 -8.08 21.80
C LYS A 80 -14.33 -6.64 21.97
N LEU A 81 -13.49 -6.15 21.06
CA LEU A 81 -13.00 -4.76 21.08
C LEU A 81 -14.14 -3.72 21.15
N SER A 82 -15.26 -3.96 20.44
CA SER A 82 -16.44 -3.10 20.47
C SER A 82 -17.06 -2.97 21.88
N LYS A 83 -16.88 -3.96 22.76
CA LYS A 83 -17.33 -3.89 24.17
C LYS A 83 -16.40 -3.06 25.03
N VAL A 84 -15.10 -3.01 24.71
CA VAL A 84 -14.15 -2.09 25.34
C VAL A 84 -14.50 -0.65 24.94
N GLU A 85 -14.82 -0.41 23.66
CA GLU A 85 -15.25 0.91 23.16
C GLU A 85 -16.57 1.38 23.77
N GLU A 86 -17.57 0.49 23.91
CA GLU A 86 -18.81 0.78 24.65
C GLU A 86 -18.50 1.18 26.11
N ALA A 87 -17.56 0.51 26.76
CA ALA A 87 -17.20 0.75 28.16
C ALA A 87 -16.42 2.07 28.35
N GLU A 88 -15.47 2.37 27.47
CA GLU A 88 -14.75 3.64 27.43
C GLU A 88 -15.71 4.83 27.21
N ALA A 89 -16.71 4.68 26.33
CA ALA A 89 -17.75 5.69 26.10
C ALA A 89 -18.64 5.93 27.34
N VAL A 90 -18.96 4.87 28.11
CA VAL A 90 -19.68 4.99 29.39
C VAL A 90 -18.83 5.69 30.45
N LEU A 91 -17.54 5.35 30.55
CA LEU A 91 -16.60 6.01 31.47
C LEU A 91 -16.39 7.50 31.14
N TYR A 92 -16.38 7.85 29.85
CA TYR A 92 -16.38 9.25 29.40
C TYR A 92 -17.65 10.00 29.85
N GLN A 93 -18.83 9.41 29.69
CA GLN A 93 -20.09 10.01 30.14
C GLN A 93 -20.14 10.21 31.67
N LEU A 94 -19.65 9.24 32.44
CA LEU A 94 -19.51 9.37 33.90
C LEU A 94 -18.60 10.54 34.30
N LYS A 95 -17.48 10.74 33.59
CA LYS A 95 -16.56 11.86 33.83
C LYS A 95 -17.22 13.23 33.56
N GLU A 96 -17.97 13.38 32.47
CA GLU A 96 -18.65 14.65 32.16
C GLU A 96 -19.74 15.00 33.21
N LEU A 97 -20.39 14.00 33.82
CA LEU A 97 -21.29 14.23 34.96
C LEU A 97 -20.56 14.72 36.21
N TYR A 98 -19.36 14.21 36.49
CA TYR A 98 -18.55 14.70 37.62
C TYR A 98 -18.01 16.12 37.41
N LYS A 99 -17.61 16.50 36.18
CA LYS A 99 -17.19 17.88 35.85
C LYS A 99 -18.29 18.92 36.08
N THR A 100 -19.54 18.59 35.76
CA THR A 100 -20.65 19.55 35.72
C THR A 100 -21.25 19.87 37.10
N ARG A 101 -20.76 19.24 38.18
CA ARG A 101 -21.26 19.34 39.57
C ARG A 101 -22.76 19.04 39.77
N SER A 102 -23.51 18.72 38.73
CA SER A 102 -24.83 18.10 38.79
C SER A 102 -24.67 16.61 39.07
N GLY A 103 -24.46 16.27 40.34
CA GLY A 103 -24.33 14.89 40.83
C GLY A 103 -25.66 14.12 40.79
N ASP A 104 -26.20 13.91 39.59
CA ASP A 104 -27.36 13.05 39.35
C ASP A 104 -26.99 11.61 39.68
N SER A 105 -27.26 11.22 40.92
CA SER A 105 -26.82 9.93 41.46
C SER A 105 -27.60 8.75 40.88
N GLU A 106 -28.75 8.99 40.26
CA GLU A 106 -29.52 7.97 39.55
C GLU A 106 -28.85 7.68 38.20
N LYS A 107 -28.50 8.72 37.45
CA LYS A 107 -27.77 8.59 36.18
C LYS A 107 -26.35 8.01 36.34
N CYS A 108 -25.64 8.36 37.41
CA CYS A 108 -24.35 7.72 37.72
C CYS A 108 -24.50 6.21 38.01
N LEU A 109 -25.59 5.81 38.68
CA LEU A 109 -25.88 4.41 38.98
C LEU A 109 -26.29 3.63 37.72
N GLU A 110 -27.01 4.26 36.80
CA GLU A 110 -27.35 3.69 35.49
C GLU A 110 -26.09 3.43 34.65
N LEU A 111 -25.26 4.44 34.42
CA LEU A 111 -24.00 4.30 33.68
C LEU A 111 -23.03 3.30 34.33
N THR A 112 -22.96 3.25 35.66
CA THR A 112 -22.14 2.23 36.37
C THR A 112 -22.64 0.80 36.06
N LYS A 113 -23.95 0.59 35.90
CA LYS A 113 -24.51 -0.71 35.47
C LYS A 113 -24.26 -1.00 34.00
N GLU A 114 -24.30 0.01 33.12
CA GLU A 114 -23.95 -0.15 31.71
C GLU A 114 -22.49 -0.55 31.52
N PHE A 115 -21.56 0.03 32.29
CA PHE A 115 -20.16 -0.38 32.28
C PHE A 115 -19.99 -1.86 32.63
N TYR A 116 -20.59 -2.37 33.71
CA TYR A 116 -20.51 -3.80 34.07
C TYR A 116 -21.26 -4.73 33.12
N LYS A 117 -22.12 -4.19 32.24
CA LYS A 117 -22.78 -4.94 31.17
C LYS A 117 -21.88 -5.05 29.93
N ALA A 118 -21.07 -4.01 29.66
CA ALA A 118 -20.07 -4.01 28.62
C ALA A 118 -18.85 -4.88 29.00
N ILE A 119 -18.34 -4.71 30.22
CA ILE A 119 -17.18 -5.43 30.78
C ILE A 119 -17.61 -6.19 32.06
N PRO A 120 -17.95 -7.49 31.97
CA PRO A 120 -18.44 -8.27 33.10
C PRO A 120 -17.39 -8.48 34.20
N HIS A 121 -17.53 -7.78 35.33
CA HIS A 121 -16.62 -7.89 36.49
C HIS A 121 -17.03 -8.97 37.51
N ASN A 122 -16.06 -9.45 38.28
CA ASN A 122 -16.28 -10.31 39.45
C ASN A 122 -17.25 -9.67 40.47
N ARG A 123 -18.09 -10.50 41.13
CA ARG A 123 -19.16 -9.99 42.01
C ARG A 123 -18.65 -9.24 43.23
N SER A 124 -17.46 -9.59 43.71
CA SER A 124 -16.72 -8.94 44.80
C SER A 124 -16.34 -7.49 44.48
N ASP A 125 -16.06 -7.20 43.21
CA ASP A 125 -15.36 -5.98 42.78
C ASP A 125 -16.33 -4.94 42.18
N ARG A 126 -17.63 -5.26 42.18
CA ARG A 126 -18.71 -4.37 41.72
C ARG A 126 -19.09 -3.35 42.79
N LYS A 127 -18.68 -2.10 42.58
CA LYS A 127 -19.16 -0.92 43.30
C LYS A 127 -20.49 -0.42 42.71
N GLU A 128 -21.43 0.02 43.54
CA GLU A 128 -22.71 0.60 43.08
C GLU A 128 -22.55 1.93 42.35
N LYS A 129 -21.49 2.70 42.67
CA LYS A 129 -21.18 3.99 42.06
C LYS A 129 -19.67 4.16 41.98
N PHE A 130 -19.17 4.54 40.81
CA PHE A 130 -17.76 4.89 40.63
C PHE A 130 -17.44 6.29 41.15
N SER A 131 -16.37 6.40 41.93
CA SER A 131 -15.66 7.65 42.19
C SER A 131 -14.75 8.05 41.02
N VAL A 132 -14.14 9.24 41.05
CA VAL A 132 -13.23 9.70 39.98
C VAL A 132 -12.00 8.79 39.87
N SER A 133 -11.45 8.31 40.98
CA SER A 133 -10.36 7.34 40.97
C SER A 133 -10.78 5.97 40.43
N ASP A 134 -12.02 5.54 40.69
CA ASP A 134 -12.56 4.31 40.08
C ASP A 134 -12.69 4.45 38.56
N ILE A 135 -13.12 5.62 38.06
CA ILE A 135 -13.19 5.88 36.61
C ILE A 135 -11.81 5.74 35.98
N SER A 136 -10.77 6.34 36.58
CA SER A 136 -9.38 6.21 36.10
C SER A 136 -8.93 4.76 36.08
N ALA A 137 -9.06 4.04 37.20
CA ALA A 137 -8.64 2.64 37.29
C ALA A 137 -9.38 1.72 36.28
N LYS A 138 -10.65 2.02 35.98
CA LYS A 138 -11.40 1.29 34.95
C LYS A 138 -11.05 1.69 33.52
N GLN A 139 -10.49 2.87 33.29
CA GLN A 139 -9.91 3.27 32.01
C GLN A 139 -8.57 2.57 31.77
N ASP A 140 -7.73 2.48 32.80
CA ASP A 140 -6.48 1.70 32.77
C ASP A 140 -6.76 0.21 32.49
N LEU A 141 -7.78 -0.37 33.14
CA LEU A 141 -8.24 -1.73 32.86
C LEU A 141 -8.77 -1.90 31.42
N CYS A 142 -9.54 -0.95 30.89
CA CYS A 142 -9.98 -0.99 29.49
C CYS A 142 -8.79 -0.95 28.52
N GLN A 143 -7.78 -0.12 28.80
CA GLN A 143 -6.55 -0.06 28.02
C GLN A 143 -5.75 -1.37 28.10
N LEU A 144 -5.64 -1.98 29.29
CA LEU A 144 -4.99 -3.29 29.47
C LEU A 144 -5.73 -4.39 28.68
N ILE A 145 -7.06 -4.44 28.75
CA ILE A 145 -7.87 -5.39 27.97
C ILE A 145 -7.68 -5.16 26.47
N ARG A 146 -7.67 -3.89 26.01
CA ARG A 146 -7.40 -3.51 24.61
C ARG A 146 -6.00 -3.96 24.17
N ASP A 147 -4.99 -3.81 25.01
CA ASP A 147 -3.63 -4.27 24.72
C ASP A 147 -3.53 -5.80 24.69
N ILE A 148 -4.18 -6.51 25.63
CA ILE A 148 -4.32 -7.97 25.62
C ILE A 148 -5.03 -8.45 24.34
N ILE A 149 -6.07 -7.76 23.87
CA ILE A 149 -6.77 -8.07 22.62
C ILE A 149 -5.86 -7.88 21.41
N ASN A 150 -5.25 -6.71 21.26
CA ASN A 150 -4.42 -6.39 20.10
C ASN A 150 -3.20 -7.31 19.97
N VAL A 151 -2.58 -7.69 21.09
CA VAL A 151 -1.43 -8.60 21.08
C VAL A 151 -1.88 -10.07 21.02
N GLY A 152 -3.01 -10.42 21.66
CA GLY A 152 -3.63 -11.75 21.61
C GLY A 152 -4.11 -12.16 20.22
N GLU A 153 -4.78 -11.26 19.50
CA GLU A 153 -5.16 -11.45 18.09
C GLU A 153 -3.92 -11.66 17.19
N ALA A 154 -2.81 -10.96 17.44
CA ALA A 154 -1.53 -11.19 16.76
C ALA A 154 -0.89 -12.55 17.07
N THR A 155 -1.42 -13.30 18.03
CA THR A 155 -1.04 -14.69 18.38
C THR A 155 -2.16 -15.72 18.11
N ASP A 156 -3.19 -15.34 17.34
CA ASP A 156 -4.39 -16.17 17.04
C ASP A 156 -5.18 -16.63 18.29
N TRP A 157 -5.01 -15.93 19.43
CA TRP A 157 -5.49 -16.37 20.75
C TRP A 157 -5.05 -17.79 21.14
N SER A 158 -4.00 -18.31 20.54
CA SER A 158 -3.52 -19.67 20.81
C SER A 158 -2.85 -19.73 22.18
N ASP A 159 -3.40 -20.56 23.08
CA ASP A 159 -2.72 -20.91 24.35
C ASP A 159 -1.36 -21.59 24.10
N ASP A 160 -1.16 -22.16 22.91
CA ASP A 160 0.09 -22.76 22.42
C ASP A 160 1.00 -21.77 21.66
N ALA A 161 0.70 -20.45 21.67
CA ALA A 161 1.51 -19.45 20.99
C ALA A 161 2.95 -19.44 21.50
N THR A 162 3.88 -19.86 20.63
CA THR A 162 5.31 -19.92 20.94
C THR A 162 5.83 -18.58 21.49
N THR A 163 6.81 -18.63 22.39
CA THR A 163 7.45 -17.43 22.94
C THR A 163 8.00 -16.50 21.86
N VAL A 164 8.43 -17.05 20.72
CA VAL A 164 8.85 -16.28 19.52
C VAL A 164 7.67 -15.53 18.88
N ALA A 165 6.47 -16.10 18.85
CA ALA A 165 5.27 -15.41 18.36
C ALA A 165 4.84 -14.27 19.29
N LYS A 166 4.82 -14.52 20.61
CA LYS A 166 4.57 -13.48 21.63
C LYS A 166 5.60 -12.35 21.53
N TYR A 167 6.88 -12.69 21.39
CA TYR A 167 7.97 -11.73 21.18
C TYR A 167 7.76 -10.87 19.93
N LYS A 168 7.40 -11.48 18.79
CA LYS A 168 7.07 -10.74 17.56
C LYS A 168 5.86 -9.83 17.73
N ALA A 169 4.84 -10.27 18.47
CA ALA A 169 3.64 -9.47 18.76
C ALA A 169 3.95 -8.23 19.63
N LEU A 170 5.03 -8.25 20.44
CA LEU A 170 5.54 -7.08 21.14
C LEU A 170 6.16 -6.02 20.22
N LYS A 171 6.39 -6.25 18.92
CA LYS A 171 6.83 -5.22 17.95
C LYS A 171 8.04 -4.37 18.42
N CYS A 172 8.89 -4.97 19.24
CA CYS A 172 10.00 -4.35 19.95
C CYS A 172 11.14 -5.36 19.98
N HIS A 173 12.30 -4.98 19.46
CA HIS A 173 13.49 -5.82 19.54
C HIS A 173 14.12 -5.66 20.92
N VAL A 174 14.33 -6.78 21.62
CA VAL A 174 14.83 -6.81 22.99
C VAL A 174 16.08 -7.67 23.04
N THR A 175 17.19 -7.07 23.47
CA THR A 175 18.47 -7.77 23.67
C THR A 175 18.87 -7.65 25.14
N GLN A 176 19.16 -8.76 25.82
CA GLN A 176 19.74 -8.71 27.18
C GLN A 176 21.17 -8.14 27.10
N LEU A 177 21.50 -7.16 27.93
CA LEU A 177 22.87 -6.66 28.06
C LEU A 177 23.69 -7.63 28.94
N ASP A 178 24.87 -8.02 28.47
CA ASP A 178 25.81 -8.84 29.22
C ASP A 178 26.34 -8.04 30.44
N PRO A 179 26.26 -8.58 31.67
CA PRO A 179 26.73 -7.92 32.90
C PRO A 179 28.21 -7.50 32.92
N SER A 180 29.03 -8.01 32.01
CA SER A 180 30.45 -7.65 31.85
C SER A 180 30.68 -6.40 30.97
N THR A 181 29.64 -5.82 30.38
CA THR A 181 29.76 -4.67 29.47
C THR A 181 29.76 -3.33 30.20
N ASP A 182 30.54 -2.36 29.70
CA ASP A 182 30.55 -0.97 30.18
C ASP A 182 29.15 -0.31 30.10
N GLU A 183 28.31 -0.74 29.14
CA GLU A 183 26.93 -0.28 28.94
C GLU A 183 26.00 -0.74 30.08
N PHE A 184 26.05 -2.03 30.44
CA PHE A 184 25.35 -2.56 31.63
C PHE A 184 25.81 -1.87 32.91
N ASP A 185 27.12 -1.67 33.04
CA ASP A 185 27.76 -1.06 34.21
C ASP A 185 27.36 0.43 34.36
N HIS A 186 27.19 1.15 33.23
CA HIS A 186 26.68 2.51 33.19
C HIS A 186 25.21 2.60 33.63
N VAL A 187 24.31 1.79 33.05
CA VAL A 187 22.89 1.75 33.43
C VAL A 187 22.72 1.36 34.91
N THR A 188 23.49 0.37 35.39
CA THR A 188 23.47 -0.07 36.77
C THR A 188 23.90 1.04 37.75
N LYS A 189 24.97 1.78 37.41
CA LYS A 189 25.41 2.93 38.23
C LYS A 189 24.37 4.05 38.26
N LEU A 190 23.74 4.35 37.12
CA LEU A 190 22.70 5.38 37.02
C LEU A 190 21.50 5.06 37.94
N VAL A 191 20.95 3.84 37.86
CA VAL A 191 19.83 3.40 38.69
C VAL A 191 20.21 3.34 40.18
N LYS A 192 21.35 2.72 40.53
CA LYS A 192 21.78 2.60 41.94
C LYS A 192 22.20 3.92 42.57
N SER A 193 22.65 4.91 41.78
CA SER A 193 22.99 6.25 42.31
C SER A 193 21.76 7.09 42.72
N THR A 194 20.55 6.67 42.31
CA THR A 194 19.31 7.44 42.49
C THR A 194 18.21 6.68 43.24
N SER A 195 18.50 5.47 43.74
CA SER A 195 17.65 4.72 44.66
C SER A 195 18.48 3.80 45.54
N GLU A 196 18.41 4.01 46.86
CA GLU A 196 19.05 3.14 47.84
C GLU A 196 18.28 1.81 47.95
N ASN A 197 19.01 0.70 48.11
CA ASN A 197 18.48 -0.67 48.32
C ASN A 197 17.78 -1.35 47.13
N VAL A 198 18.12 -1.00 45.88
CA VAL A 198 17.61 -1.71 44.68
C VAL A 198 18.55 -2.83 44.23
N GLU A 199 18.01 -4.03 44.03
CA GLU A 199 18.70 -5.16 43.39
C GLU A 199 18.25 -5.27 41.92
N LEU A 200 19.22 -5.24 40.99
CA LEU A 200 18.96 -5.39 39.56
C LEU A 200 19.12 -6.86 39.18
N LEU A 201 18.11 -7.41 38.52
CA LEU A 201 18.07 -8.80 38.05
C LEU A 201 18.58 -8.90 36.61
N ASN A 202 18.06 -8.06 35.72
CA ASN A 202 18.42 -8.02 34.30
C ASN A 202 18.36 -6.59 33.76
N VAL A 203 19.18 -6.29 32.75
CA VAL A 203 19.05 -5.09 31.93
C VAL A 203 18.89 -5.53 30.48
N TYR A 204 17.86 -5.02 29.81
CA TYR A 204 17.60 -5.26 28.41
C TYR A 204 17.70 -3.96 27.64
N LYS A 205 18.33 -3.99 26.47
CA LYS A 205 18.28 -2.93 25.47
C LYS A 205 17.01 -3.09 24.64
N LEU A 206 16.31 -1.98 24.41
CA LEU A 206 15.10 -1.90 23.59
C LEU A 206 15.39 -1.17 22.29
N GLU A 207 14.91 -1.71 21.17
CA GLU A 207 14.97 -1.09 19.85
C GLU A 207 13.59 -1.19 19.19
N ARG A 208 12.93 -0.04 18.98
CA ARG A 208 11.61 0.06 18.36
C ARG A 208 11.71 0.91 17.11
N THR A 209 11.67 0.23 15.95
CA THR A 209 11.87 0.83 14.63
C THR A 209 10.95 2.03 14.36
N LEU A 210 9.71 2.03 14.87
CA LEU A 210 8.80 3.18 14.75
C LEU A 210 9.28 4.41 15.52
N GLU A 211 9.90 4.23 16.69
CA GLU A 211 10.47 5.32 17.49
C GLU A 211 11.77 5.82 16.86
N ASP A 212 12.68 4.94 16.42
CA ASP A 212 13.88 5.29 15.65
C ASP A 212 13.61 6.15 14.41
N LEU A 213 12.45 5.97 13.79
CA LEU A 213 12.03 6.68 12.58
C LEU A 213 11.28 7.99 12.85
N CYS A 214 10.73 8.17 14.05
CA CYS A 214 9.89 9.32 14.44
C CYS A 214 10.55 10.25 15.45
N PHE A 215 11.57 9.78 16.18
CA PHE A 215 12.26 10.50 17.25
C PHE A 215 12.91 11.79 16.75
N GLN A 216 12.56 12.92 17.36
CA GLN A 216 13.00 14.24 16.94
C GLN A 216 14.41 14.59 17.47
N SER A 217 15.41 13.79 17.09
CA SER A 217 16.82 13.93 17.53
C SER A 217 17.51 15.28 17.24
N GLU A 218 16.84 16.18 16.49
CA GLU A 218 17.28 17.55 16.23
C GLU A 218 16.97 18.51 17.39
N VAL A 219 16.09 18.11 18.32
CA VAL A 219 15.85 18.83 19.57
C VAL A 219 17.02 18.53 20.52
N GLY A 220 17.75 19.58 20.93
CA GLY A 220 18.91 19.45 21.80
C GLY A 220 18.53 19.10 23.25
N ASN A 221 19.53 18.78 24.09
CA ASN A 221 19.36 18.37 25.49
C ASN A 221 18.78 16.96 25.72
N ILE A 222 18.96 16.02 24.78
CA ILE A 222 18.61 14.60 25.00
C ILE A 222 19.40 14.03 26.20
N GLN A 223 18.68 13.55 27.21
CA GLN A 223 19.16 12.90 28.42
C GLN A 223 18.50 11.52 28.58
N LEU A 224 19.09 10.66 29.41
CA LEU A 224 18.55 9.34 29.70
C LEU A 224 17.69 9.41 30.97
N LEU A 225 16.37 9.51 30.80
CA LEU A 225 15.41 9.68 31.90
C LEU A 225 14.60 8.40 32.17
N MET A 226 14.06 8.27 33.38
CA MET A 226 13.43 7.06 33.88
C MET A 226 11.91 7.18 34.00
N HIS A 227 11.20 6.21 33.45
CA HIS A 227 9.74 6.05 33.57
C HIS A 227 9.40 4.69 34.19
N SER A 228 8.29 4.57 34.91
CA SER A 228 7.79 3.27 35.36
C SER A 228 6.27 3.24 35.38
N SER A 229 5.73 2.02 35.35
CA SER A 229 4.30 1.73 35.40
C SER A 229 4.06 0.38 36.07
N GLY A 230 2.79 0.00 36.25
CA GLY A 230 2.41 -1.35 36.65
C GLY A 230 2.96 -2.41 35.68
N PHE A 231 3.39 -3.55 36.20
CA PHE A 231 4.09 -4.58 35.41
C PHE A 231 3.29 -5.04 34.18
N HIS A 232 2.00 -5.32 34.34
CA HIS A 232 1.05 -5.65 33.28
C HIS A 232 1.01 -4.63 32.12
N ASN A 233 1.24 -3.34 32.37
CA ASN A 233 1.22 -2.30 31.33
C ASN A 233 2.37 -2.45 30.33
N PHE A 234 3.44 -3.19 30.68
CA PHE A 234 4.56 -3.40 29.75
C PHE A 234 4.19 -4.25 28.53
N LEU A 235 3.09 -5.02 28.55
CA LEU A 235 2.53 -5.64 27.34
C LEU A 235 2.13 -4.58 26.31
N GLY A 236 1.43 -3.53 26.76
CA GLY A 236 1.06 -2.37 25.96
C GLY A 236 2.27 -1.50 25.62
N ILE A 237 3.08 -1.12 26.60
CA ILE A 237 4.23 -0.21 26.40
C ILE A 237 5.21 -0.79 25.38
N LEU A 238 5.54 -2.09 25.44
CA LEU A 238 6.44 -2.69 24.45
C LEU A 238 5.78 -2.81 23.07
N SER A 239 4.50 -3.17 22.97
CA SER A 239 3.81 -3.37 21.68
C SER A 239 3.49 -2.07 20.92
N ARG A 240 2.87 -1.09 21.58
CA ARG A 240 2.44 0.19 20.96
C ARG A 240 3.31 1.40 21.31
N GLY A 241 4.11 1.34 22.38
CA GLY A 241 4.86 2.49 22.91
C GLY A 241 4.10 3.20 24.03
N LEU A 242 4.74 4.18 24.67
CA LEU A 242 4.12 5.00 25.71
C LEU A 242 2.95 5.81 25.14
N LEU A 243 1.76 5.69 25.75
CA LEU A 243 0.60 6.50 25.39
C LEU A 243 0.59 7.80 26.19
N MET A 244 0.13 8.88 25.56
CA MET A 244 -0.28 10.08 26.30
C MET A 244 -1.41 9.70 27.27
N PRO A 245 -1.47 10.29 28.48
CA PRO A 245 -2.61 10.10 29.36
C PRO A 245 -3.89 10.54 28.66
N ASN A 246 -4.89 9.64 28.59
CA ASN A 246 -6.22 9.96 28.06
C ASN A 246 -6.97 11.01 28.94
N PHE A 247 -6.38 11.38 30.09
CA PHE A 247 -6.99 12.18 31.14
C PHE A 247 -6.04 13.25 31.69
N VAL A 248 -6.61 14.39 32.06
CA VAL A 248 -5.91 15.47 32.76
C VAL A 248 -5.93 15.15 34.25
N GLU A 249 -4.78 14.93 34.87
CA GLU A 249 -4.62 14.71 36.32
C GLU A 249 -4.80 15.98 37.18
N ASP A 250 -5.56 16.97 36.72
CA ASP A 250 -5.67 18.26 37.41
C ASP A 250 -6.62 18.21 38.61
N GLU A 251 -7.50 17.20 38.74
CA GLU A 251 -8.39 17.06 39.91
C GLU A 251 -8.45 15.64 40.53
N HIS A 252 -7.49 15.39 41.42
CA HIS A 252 -7.59 14.59 42.66
C HIS A 252 -7.76 13.05 42.58
N GLY A 253 -6.71 12.34 43.02
CA GLY A 253 -6.78 10.93 43.40
C GLY A 253 -5.43 10.38 43.88
N ILE A 254 -4.38 10.66 43.12
CA ILE A 254 -2.98 10.42 43.50
C ILE A 254 -2.48 11.64 44.30
N THR A 255 -1.80 11.41 45.42
CA THR A 255 -1.05 12.47 46.11
C THR A 255 0.19 12.82 45.30
N ARG A 256 0.02 13.73 44.34
CA ARG A 256 1.09 14.36 43.57
C ARG A 256 2.12 14.98 44.52
N THR A 257 3.37 14.53 44.40
CA THR A 257 4.50 15.03 45.21
C THR A 257 5.34 16.07 44.45
N ASP A 258 4.99 16.32 43.18
CA ASP A 258 5.60 17.31 42.31
C ASP A 258 4.92 18.68 42.45
N GLY A 259 5.69 19.71 42.82
CA GLY A 259 5.19 21.08 43.02
C GLY A 259 4.91 21.86 41.72
N GLY A 260 4.59 21.17 40.62
CA GLY A 260 4.67 21.70 39.25
C GLY A 260 3.35 22.00 38.52
N LEU A 261 2.27 21.23 38.75
CA LEU A 261 0.97 21.40 38.07
C LEU A 261 1.09 21.53 36.53
N LEU A 262 1.87 20.64 35.90
CA LEU A 262 2.24 20.73 34.47
C LEU A 262 1.22 20.12 33.49
N GLY A 263 0.05 19.66 33.96
CA GLY A 263 -1.03 19.15 33.11
C GLY A 263 -0.84 17.71 32.61
N SER A 264 -1.34 17.40 31.41
CA SER A 264 -1.37 16.03 30.85
C SER A 264 -0.19 15.79 29.89
N GLY A 265 0.85 15.14 30.40
CA GLY A 265 2.03 14.72 29.65
C GLY A 265 2.51 13.33 30.08
N ILE A 266 3.49 12.77 29.38
CA ILE A 266 4.20 11.57 29.85
C ILE A 266 5.32 12.04 30.77
N TYR A 267 5.32 11.53 32.01
CA TYR A 267 6.25 11.97 33.06
C TYR A 267 7.46 11.05 33.17
N PHE A 268 8.63 11.69 33.30
CA PHE A 268 9.93 11.05 33.49
C PHE A 268 10.65 11.63 34.71
N SER A 269 11.64 10.91 35.23
CA SER A 269 12.51 11.39 36.30
C SER A 269 13.97 11.07 36.05
N ASP A 270 14.85 11.95 36.52
CA ASP A 270 16.27 11.68 36.75
C ASP A 270 16.50 10.64 37.86
N THR A 271 15.48 10.36 38.69
CA THR A 271 15.61 9.66 39.96
C THR A 271 14.85 8.33 39.97
N ALA A 272 15.56 7.19 40.05
CA ALA A 272 14.94 5.86 40.09
C ALA A 272 13.91 5.71 41.23
N SER A 273 14.21 6.21 42.43
CA SER A 273 13.31 6.13 43.59
C SER A 273 11.99 6.90 43.41
N LYS A 274 11.96 7.97 42.60
CA LYS A 274 10.70 8.67 42.26
C LYS A 274 9.89 7.86 41.25
N SER A 275 10.52 7.40 40.17
CA SER A 275 9.81 6.63 39.14
C SER A 275 9.27 5.31 39.70
N LEU A 276 10.00 4.63 40.61
CA LEU A 276 9.58 3.36 41.21
C LEU A 276 8.34 3.45 42.12
N MET A 277 7.93 4.64 42.57
CA MET A 277 6.65 4.85 43.27
C MET A 277 5.43 4.48 42.41
N TYR A 278 5.59 4.49 41.08
CA TYR A 278 4.56 4.13 40.09
C TYR A 278 4.68 2.68 39.59
N SER A 279 5.66 1.92 40.12
CA SER A 279 5.88 0.51 39.77
C SER A 279 5.24 -0.40 40.81
N GLY A 280 4.50 -1.41 40.35
CA GLY A 280 4.04 -2.53 41.17
C GLY A 280 4.84 -3.80 40.87
N PRO A 281 5.10 -4.67 41.86
CA PRO A 281 5.72 -5.97 41.61
C PRO A 281 4.77 -6.86 40.80
N SER A 282 5.34 -7.70 39.92
CA SER A 282 4.59 -8.69 39.16
C SER A 282 3.80 -9.62 40.09
N THR A 283 2.55 -9.86 39.75
CA THR A 283 1.63 -10.81 40.39
C THR A 283 1.98 -12.27 40.14
N THR A 284 2.87 -12.57 39.18
CA THR A 284 3.35 -13.92 38.86
C THR A 284 4.78 -14.18 39.36
N HIS A 285 5.69 -13.21 39.26
CA HIS A 285 7.12 -13.39 39.60
C HIS A 285 7.64 -12.52 40.75
N GLY A 286 6.95 -11.42 41.10
CA GLY A 286 7.38 -10.50 42.16
C GLY A 286 8.41 -9.43 41.76
N SER A 287 9.05 -9.53 40.59
CA SER A 287 9.96 -8.49 40.08
C SER A 287 9.22 -7.26 39.54
N ARG A 288 9.90 -6.12 39.49
CA ARG A 288 9.46 -4.83 38.91
C ARG A 288 10.18 -4.53 37.60
N LEU A 289 9.64 -3.59 36.83
CA LEU A 289 10.22 -3.05 35.59
C LEU A 289 10.38 -1.53 35.68
N LEU A 290 11.54 -1.04 35.23
CA LEU A 290 11.89 0.37 35.13
C LEU A 290 12.38 0.64 33.69
N LEU A 291 11.77 1.62 33.03
CA LEU A 291 12.05 2.00 31.65
C LEU A 291 13.01 3.20 31.63
N LEU A 292 14.00 3.19 30.75
CA LEU A 292 14.88 4.33 30.49
C LEU A 292 14.71 4.75 29.03
N CYS A 293 14.43 6.04 28.83
CA CYS A 293 14.22 6.66 27.52
C CYS A 293 15.25 7.77 27.26
N ASP A 294 15.68 7.91 26.00
CA ASP A 294 16.29 9.14 25.52
C ASP A 294 15.17 10.19 25.35
N ASP A 295 15.24 11.30 26.06
CA ASP A 295 14.21 12.35 26.14
C ASP A 295 14.85 13.74 26.39
N ASP A 296 14.24 14.82 25.93
CA ASP A 296 14.70 16.21 26.11
C ASP A 296 14.11 16.93 27.33
N GLU A 297 12.96 16.47 27.87
CA GLU A 297 12.25 17.10 28.99
C GLU A 297 11.74 16.08 30.05
N PHE A 298 11.49 16.54 31.29
CA PHE A 298 10.92 15.69 32.35
C PHE A 298 9.42 15.40 32.18
N VAL A 299 8.74 16.17 31.32
CA VAL A 299 7.32 16.00 30.97
C VAL A 299 7.14 16.33 29.50
N ILE A 300 6.83 15.33 28.68
CA ILE A 300 6.61 15.54 27.24
C ILE A 300 5.11 15.56 26.90
N TYR A 301 4.78 16.31 25.86
CA TYR A 301 3.41 16.44 25.33
C TYR A 301 3.26 15.83 23.93
N ASN A 302 4.31 15.20 23.42
CA ASN A 302 4.37 14.56 22.11
C ASN A 302 5.21 13.29 22.19
N GLN A 303 4.63 12.13 21.83
CA GLN A 303 5.28 10.82 21.87
C GLN A 303 6.56 10.73 21.00
N ARG A 304 6.77 11.67 20.08
CA ARG A 304 7.97 11.76 19.21
C ARG A 304 9.20 12.40 19.90
N GLN A 305 9.04 12.93 21.11
CA GLN A 305 10.13 13.50 21.92
C GLN A 305 10.89 12.43 22.73
N GLN A 306 10.26 11.30 23.06
CA GLN A 306 10.93 10.17 23.72
C GLN A 306 11.29 9.05 22.75
N LYS A 307 12.31 8.29 23.11
CA LYS A 307 12.62 6.98 22.54
C LYS A 307 13.00 6.01 23.65
N MET A 308 12.33 4.86 23.72
CA MET A 308 12.72 3.79 24.64
C MET A 308 14.09 3.21 24.30
N LYS A 309 14.91 2.95 25.34
CA LYS A 309 16.31 2.53 25.18
C LYS A 309 16.72 1.35 26.04
N TYR A 310 16.35 1.36 27.33
CA TYR A 310 16.61 0.23 28.23
C TYR A 310 15.40 -0.11 29.08
N LEU A 311 15.26 -1.39 29.40
CA LEU A 311 14.31 -1.93 30.36
C LEU A 311 15.11 -2.66 31.45
N VAL A 312 14.97 -2.20 32.69
CA VAL A 312 15.65 -2.78 33.86
C VAL A 312 14.64 -3.58 34.66
N GLN A 313 14.92 -4.87 34.83
CA GLN A 313 14.20 -5.75 35.73
C GLN A 313 14.89 -5.75 37.09
N LEU A 314 14.14 -5.50 38.17
CA LEU A 314 14.68 -5.27 39.51
C LEU A 314 13.73 -5.73 40.61
N CYS A 315 14.21 -5.77 41.85
CA CYS A 315 13.41 -5.96 43.06
C CYS A 315 13.83 -4.98 44.17
N LEU A 316 12.86 -4.64 45.02
CA LEU A 316 13.04 -3.92 46.28
C LEU A 316 13.13 -4.92 47.45
N PRO A 317 13.65 -4.52 48.63
CA PRO A 317 13.84 -5.43 49.77
C PRO A 317 12.55 -6.06 50.31
N GLU A 318 11.40 -5.45 50.06
CA GLU A 318 10.06 -5.95 50.38
C GLU A 318 9.48 -6.93 49.34
N ASP A 319 10.06 -7.01 48.15
CA ASP A 319 9.56 -7.86 47.07
C ASP A 319 10.02 -9.32 47.25
N THR A 320 9.12 -10.28 47.06
CA THR A 320 9.45 -11.72 47.11
C THR A 320 9.45 -12.29 45.69
N VAL A 321 10.63 -12.67 45.18
CA VAL A 321 10.79 -13.17 43.81
C VAL A 321 10.61 -14.70 43.75
N THR A 322 9.76 -15.18 42.85
CA THR A 322 9.48 -16.61 42.64
C THR A 322 10.37 -17.19 41.53
N PRO A 323 11.15 -18.27 41.74
CA PRO A 323 11.99 -18.85 40.69
C PRO A 323 11.19 -19.41 39.49
N LEU A 324 11.65 -19.12 38.27
CA LEU A 324 11.01 -19.46 36.98
C LEU A 324 10.94 -20.97 36.63
N THR A 325 11.37 -21.87 37.51
CA THR A 325 11.61 -23.30 37.21
C THR A 325 10.41 -24.18 36.88
N ASP A 326 9.16 -23.72 37.10
CA ASP A 326 7.95 -24.57 36.96
C ASP A 326 7.16 -24.38 35.65
N MET A 327 7.55 -23.46 34.75
CA MET A 327 6.89 -23.31 33.43
C MET A 327 7.42 -24.34 32.41
N ALA A 328 6.87 -25.55 32.45
CA ALA A 328 7.22 -26.64 31.55
C ALA A 328 6.72 -26.41 30.10
N LEU A 329 7.62 -25.97 29.22
CA LEU A 329 7.44 -25.90 27.76
C LEU A 329 7.03 -27.28 27.19
N THR A 330 5.74 -27.46 26.92
CA THR A 330 5.19 -28.75 26.48
C THR A 330 4.87 -28.73 24.99
N LEU A 331 5.84 -29.14 24.17
CA LEU A 331 5.64 -29.34 22.73
C LEU A 331 4.71 -30.54 22.45
N ARG A 332 3.50 -30.28 21.91
CA ARG A 332 2.63 -31.28 21.28
C ARG A 332 1.90 -30.68 20.07
N SER A 333 1.51 -31.54 19.15
CA SER A 333 0.85 -31.20 17.89
C SER A 333 -0.35 -32.12 17.67
N GLU A 334 -1.52 -31.56 17.32
CA GLU A 334 -2.34 -31.93 16.13
C GLU A 334 -3.84 -31.54 16.22
N GLU A 335 -4.42 -31.35 15.03
CA GLU A 335 -5.84 -31.43 14.62
C GLU A 335 -6.93 -30.48 15.16
N ILE A 336 -7.70 -29.90 14.22
CA ILE A 336 -8.95 -29.15 14.43
C ILE A 336 -9.97 -29.67 13.40
N THR A 337 -11.22 -29.89 13.84
CA THR A 337 -12.34 -30.38 13.00
C THR A 337 -13.32 -29.26 12.62
N ASP A 338 -13.80 -29.27 11.37
CA ASP A 338 -14.76 -28.31 10.80
C ASP A 338 -16.20 -28.38 11.36
N GLN A 339 -16.94 -27.28 11.17
CA GLN A 339 -18.37 -27.33 10.80
C GLN A 339 -18.79 -26.11 9.94
N ASP A 340 -19.65 -26.36 8.95
CA ASP A 340 -19.93 -25.49 7.79
C ASP A 340 -20.86 -24.28 8.04
N ILE A 341 -20.85 -23.32 7.09
CA ILE A 341 -21.97 -23.09 6.13
C ILE A 341 -21.46 -22.23 4.95
N SER A 342 -21.95 -22.52 3.74
CA SER A 342 -21.42 -22.07 2.45
C SER A 342 -22.41 -21.25 1.60
N GLU A 343 -21.89 -20.35 0.76
CA GLU A 343 -22.50 -20.04 -0.56
C GLU A 343 -21.42 -20.16 -1.66
N GLU A 344 -21.67 -20.97 -2.69
CA GLU A 344 -20.69 -21.27 -3.74
C GLU A 344 -20.58 -20.15 -4.79
N ILE A 345 -19.35 -19.70 -5.06
CA ILE A 345 -19.03 -18.86 -6.23
C ILE A 345 -18.59 -19.76 -7.38
N ASN A 346 -19.39 -19.85 -8.46
CA ASN A 346 -19.01 -20.61 -9.64
C ASN A 346 -17.88 -19.90 -10.42
N LEU A 347 -16.74 -20.59 -10.61
CA LEU A 347 -15.55 -20.10 -11.30
C LEU A 347 -15.61 -20.25 -12.84
N GLN A 348 -16.69 -20.79 -13.40
CA GLN A 348 -16.78 -21.09 -14.84
C GLN A 348 -16.92 -19.86 -15.75
N ASP A 349 -17.43 -18.73 -15.23
CA ASP A 349 -17.70 -17.52 -16.02
C ASP A 349 -16.46 -16.64 -16.28
N VAL A 350 -15.30 -16.93 -15.65
CA VAL A 350 -14.14 -16.01 -15.65
C VAL A 350 -13.23 -16.17 -16.88
N LYS A 351 -13.83 -16.44 -18.04
CA LYS A 351 -13.17 -16.33 -19.35
C LYS A 351 -13.63 -15.11 -20.15
N ASP A 352 -14.70 -14.44 -19.71
CA ASP A 352 -15.34 -13.33 -20.42
C ASP A 352 -15.35 -12.03 -19.56
N VAL A 353 -14.17 -11.60 -19.07
CA VAL A 353 -14.03 -10.32 -18.33
C VAL A 353 -13.59 -9.20 -19.29
N PRO A 354 -14.38 -8.13 -19.50
CA PRO A 354 -14.01 -7.04 -20.42
C PRO A 354 -12.91 -6.12 -19.87
N ASP A 355 -12.09 -5.57 -20.77
CA ASP A 355 -10.98 -4.63 -20.49
C ASP A 355 -11.43 -3.37 -19.70
N PRO A 356 -10.73 -2.95 -18.62
CA PRO A 356 -11.01 -1.70 -17.90
C PRO A 356 -10.86 -0.40 -18.72
N LEU A 357 -10.20 -0.39 -19.89
CA LEU A 357 -10.16 0.72 -20.85
C LEU A 357 -11.55 1.05 -21.45
N ASN A 358 -12.52 0.13 -21.36
CA ASN A 358 -13.89 0.29 -21.82
C ASN A 358 -14.67 1.45 -21.13
N LYS A 359 -14.10 2.12 -20.12
CA LYS A 359 -14.68 3.31 -19.48
C LYS A 359 -14.37 4.64 -20.19
N VAL A 360 -13.50 4.66 -21.21
CA VAL A 360 -13.11 5.90 -21.93
C VAL A 360 -13.71 5.94 -23.33
N THR A 361 -14.46 6.99 -23.65
CA THR A 361 -14.99 7.22 -25.01
C THR A 361 -13.91 7.84 -25.90
N ALA A 362 -13.30 7.06 -26.79
CA ALA A 362 -12.29 7.54 -27.73
C ALA A 362 -12.88 8.14 -29.02
N GLY A 363 -12.17 9.10 -29.64
CA GLY A 363 -12.50 9.71 -30.93
C GLY A 363 -13.15 11.10 -30.84
N LEU A 364 -13.81 11.53 -31.94
CA LEU A 364 -14.44 12.85 -32.06
C LEU A 364 -15.87 12.87 -31.49
N ILE A 365 -16.05 13.55 -30.34
CA ILE A 365 -17.29 13.65 -29.57
C ILE A 365 -17.92 15.04 -29.75
N GLY A 366 -19.16 15.09 -30.25
CA GLY A 366 -19.93 16.33 -30.37
C GLY A 366 -20.71 16.73 -29.12
N LYS A 367 -20.88 18.04 -28.87
CA LYS A 367 -21.84 18.52 -27.85
C LYS A 367 -23.25 18.00 -28.13
N GLY A 368 -23.82 17.25 -27.19
CA GLY A 368 -25.23 16.82 -27.22
C GLY A 368 -25.51 15.48 -27.92
N LYS A 369 -24.67 14.44 -27.72
CA LYS A 369 -24.85 13.08 -28.28
C LYS A 369 -24.88 12.98 -29.82
N GLN A 370 -24.43 14.01 -30.53
CA GLN A 370 -24.25 13.94 -31.98
C GLN A 370 -22.88 13.30 -32.28
N SER A 371 -22.90 12.09 -32.84
CA SER A 371 -21.70 11.35 -33.21
C SER A 371 -21.11 11.87 -34.52
N VAL A 372 -19.77 11.94 -34.58
CA VAL A 372 -19.00 12.18 -35.81
C VAL A 372 -18.36 10.83 -36.20
N PRO A 373 -18.97 10.04 -37.09
CA PRO A 373 -18.50 8.69 -37.38
C PRO A 373 -17.10 8.66 -38.01
N LEU A 374 -16.25 7.80 -37.44
CA LEU A 374 -14.95 7.40 -37.99
C LEU A 374 -15.15 6.54 -39.25
N LYS A 375 -14.41 6.83 -40.31
CA LYS A 375 -14.54 6.22 -41.65
C LYS A 375 -13.37 5.30 -41.98
N SER A 376 -12.15 5.70 -41.67
CA SER A 376 -10.95 4.87 -41.82
C SER A 376 -9.92 5.13 -40.72
N VAL A 377 -9.12 4.11 -40.44
CA VAL A 377 -7.95 4.16 -39.56
C VAL A 377 -6.74 3.55 -40.28
N HIS A 378 -5.70 4.34 -40.46
CA HIS A 378 -4.41 3.88 -41.00
C HIS A 378 -3.32 4.03 -39.95
N ILE A 379 -2.66 2.91 -39.63
CA ILE A 379 -1.71 2.80 -38.53
C ILE A 379 -0.39 2.30 -39.09
N ARG A 380 0.70 3.03 -38.80
CA ARG A 380 2.07 2.61 -39.07
C ARG A 380 2.86 2.65 -37.77
N ALA A 381 3.33 1.51 -37.30
CA ALA A 381 4.31 1.44 -36.23
C ALA A 381 5.69 1.12 -36.81
N HIS A 382 6.72 1.75 -36.26
CA HIS A 382 8.11 1.37 -36.46
C HIS A 382 8.72 1.00 -35.12
N LEU A 383 9.06 -0.28 -34.98
CA LEU A 383 9.74 -0.85 -33.82
C LEU A 383 11.24 -0.81 -34.10
N LEU A 384 12.00 -0.14 -33.24
CA LEU A 384 13.45 -0.17 -33.19
C LEU A 384 13.84 -0.69 -31.80
N ASP A 385 14.26 -1.95 -31.73
CA ASP A 385 14.56 -2.63 -30.46
C ASP A 385 13.38 -2.53 -29.47
N LEU A 386 13.58 -1.97 -28.27
CA LEU A 386 12.53 -1.74 -27.25
C LEU A 386 11.77 -0.41 -27.41
N VAL A 387 11.79 0.24 -28.57
CA VAL A 387 11.04 1.50 -28.78
C VAL A 387 10.13 1.40 -30.00
N ALA A 388 8.86 1.73 -29.82
CA ALA A 388 7.92 1.89 -30.94
C ALA A 388 7.63 3.38 -31.19
N LYS A 389 7.80 3.79 -32.44
CA LYS A 389 7.22 5.02 -32.98
C LYS A 389 5.94 4.68 -33.73
N VAL A 390 4.80 5.18 -33.27
CA VAL A 390 3.49 4.88 -33.87
C VAL A 390 2.89 6.12 -34.50
N VAL A 391 2.42 6.00 -35.74
CA VAL A 391 1.68 7.02 -36.47
C VAL A 391 0.27 6.50 -36.74
N ILE A 392 -0.73 7.21 -36.24
CA ILE A 392 -2.15 6.92 -36.45
C ILE A 392 -2.76 8.04 -37.30
N LEU A 393 -3.56 7.65 -38.28
CA LEU A 393 -4.34 8.52 -39.16
C LEU A 393 -5.80 8.09 -39.08
N GLN A 394 -6.68 8.97 -38.61
CA GLN A 394 -8.12 8.71 -38.44
C GLN A 394 -8.94 9.71 -39.26
N GLU A 395 -9.74 9.22 -40.22
CA GLU A 395 -10.65 10.05 -41.02
C GLU A 395 -12.07 10.04 -40.43
N TYR A 396 -12.54 11.18 -39.96
CA TYR A 396 -13.90 11.39 -39.46
C TYR A 396 -14.73 12.22 -40.43
N LYS A 397 -16.05 12.02 -40.43
CA LYS A 397 -16.98 12.87 -41.20
C LYS A 397 -18.19 13.27 -40.38
N ASN A 398 -18.49 14.58 -40.33
CA ASN A 398 -19.75 15.06 -39.78
C ASN A 398 -20.88 14.75 -40.78
N ASP A 399 -21.55 13.60 -40.63
CA ASP A 399 -22.68 13.22 -41.48
C ASP A 399 -23.97 14.00 -41.18
N ASN A 400 -23.99 14.84 -40.15
CA ASN A 400 -25.16 15.63 -39.75
C ASN A 400 -25.35 16.88 -40.62
N ASN A 401 -26.58 17.41 -40.60
CA ASN A 401 -26.96 18.64 -41.31
C ASN A 401 -26.74 19.92 -40.47
N VAL A 402 -26.17 19.80 -39.28
CA VAL A 402 -25.86 20.89 -38.36
C VAL A 402 -24.36 20.91 -38.01
N PRO A 403 -23.79 22.08 -37.69
CA PRO A 403 -22.40 22.18 -37.25
C PRO A 403 -22.24 21.60 -35.83
N ILE A 404 -21.14 20.90 -35.58
CA ILE A 404 -20.86 20.18 -34.32
C ILE A 404 -19.58 20.70 -33.69
N GLU A 405 -19.69 21.27 -32.48
CA GLU A 405 -18.52 21.50 -31.63
C GLU A 405 -17.99 20.16 -31.12
N ALA A 406 -16.78 19.79 -31.55
CA ALA A 406 -16.22 18.47 -31.32
C ALA A 406 -14.91 18.51 -30.50
N LYS A 407 -14.82 17.63 -29.51
CA LYS A 407 -13.57 17.27 -28.81
C LYS A 407 -13.06 15.94 -29.33
N TYR A 408 -11.76 15.83 -29.51
CA TYR A 408 -11.09 14.57 -29.82
C TYR A 408 -10.41 14.03 -28.56
N VAL A 409 -10.66 12.77 -28.24
CA VAL A 409 -10.09 12.08 -27.06
C VAL A 409 -9.32 10.85 -27.53
N PHE A 410 -8.09 10.70 -27.06
CA PHE A 410 -7.23 9.57 -27.40
C PHE A 410 -6.49 9.07 -26.17
N PRO A 411 -6.85 7.89 -25.62
CA PRO A 411 -6.13 7.32 -24.51
C PRO A 411 -4.81 6.70 -25.01
N LEU A 412 -3.78 6.80 -24.18
CA LEU A 412 -2.45 6.25 -24.40
C LEU A 412 -1.97 5.50 -23.15
N ASP A 413 -0.97 4.67 -23.38
CA ASP A 413 -0.21 3.99 -22.32
C ASP A 413 0.64 5.01 -21.54
N ASP A 414 0.87 4.81 -20.24
CA ASP A 414 1.63 5.75 -19.39
C ASP A 414 3.11 5.88 -19.82
N THR A 415 3.63 4.89 -20.54
CA THR A 415 4.95 4.92 -21.19
C THR A 415 4.99 5.70 -22.51
N ALA A 416 3.85 6.21 -23.01
CA ALA A 416 3.74 6.77 -24.35
C ALA A 416 3.73 8.32 -24.39
N ALA A 417 4.73 8.90 -25.06
CA ALA A 417 4.84 10.34 -25.26
C ALA A 417 4.31 10.77 -26.64
N VAL A 418 3.31 11.65 -26.69
CA VAL A 418 2.87 12.28 -27.94
C VAL A 418 3.91 13.29 -28.42
N CYS A 419 4.54 13.00 -29.57
CA CYS A 419 5.56 13.85 -30.17
C CYS A 419 5.09 14.59 -31.44
N GLY A 420 3.84 14.42 -31.86
CA GLY A 420 3.27 15.17 -32.98
C GLY A 420 1.75 15.01 -33.12
N PHE A 421 1.06 16.13 -33.36
CA PHE A 421 -0.36 16.19 -33.66
C PHE A 421 -0.59 17.05 -34.90
N GLU A 422 -1.37 16.58 -35.86
CA GLU A 422 -1.83 17.37 -37.00
C GLU A 422 -3.31 17.09 -37.27
N ALA A 423 -4.07 18.13 -37.62
CA ALA A 423 -5.47 18.00 -38.01
C ALA A 423 -5.74 18.74 -39.32
N PHE A 424 -6.37 18.06 -40.29
CA PHE A 424 -6.86 18.66 -41.52
C PHE A 424 -8.36 18.87 -41.41
N ILE A 425 -8.79 20.12 -41.27
CA ILE A 425 -10.19 20.52 -41.03
C ILE A 425 -10.59 21.52 -42.13
N ASN A 426 -11.57 21.18 -42.97
CA ASN A 426 -12.08 22.06 -44.04
C ASN A 426 -10.99 22.65 -44.96
N GLY A 427 -9.95 21.86 -45.26
CA GLY A 427 -8.81 22.31 -46.10
C GLY A 427 -7.78 23.18 -45.38
N LYS A 428 -7.96 23.49 -44.09
CA LYS A 428 -6.90 24.04 -43.23
C LYS A 428 -6.09 22.89 -42.62
N HIS A 429 -4.77 23.03 -42.61
CA HIS A 429 -3.85 22.14 -41.92
C HIS A 429 -3.44 22.81 -40.61
N VAL A 430 -3.84 22.22 -39.50
CA VAL A 430 -3.43 22.59 -38.14
C VAL A 430 -2.29 21.66 -37.75
N ILE A 431 -1.21 22.22 -37.22
CA ILE A 431 -0.05 21.48 -36.70
C ILE A 431 0.08 21.91 -35.22
N GLY A 432 0.16 20.94 -34.32
CA GLY A 432 0.41 21.21 -32.90
C GLY A 432 1.85 21.65 -32.68
N GLU A 433 2.04 22.77 -31.97
CA GLU A 433 3.34 23.23 -31.50
C GLU A 433 3.43 22.94 -29.99
N VAL A 434 4.44 22.17 -29.58
CA VAL A 434 4.65 21.84 -28.16
C VAL A 434 5.24 23.05 -27.45
N LYS A 435 4.58 23.47 -26.36
CA LYS A 435 4.98 24.60 -25.51
C LYS A 435 4.78 24.23 -24.04
N GLU A 436 5.40 25.00 -23.14
CA GLU A 436 5.20 24.87 -21.69
C GLU A 436 3.73 25.12 -21.32
N LYS A 437 3.17 24.28 -20.43
CA LYS A 437 1.72 24.23 -20.12
C LYS A 437 1.12 25.60 -19.80
N GLU A 438 1.77 26.41 -18.97
CA GLU A 438 1.29 27.75 -18.64
C GLU A 438 1.29 28.72 -19.84
N THR A 439 2.33 28.66 -20.68
CA THR A 439 2.45 29.53 -21.86
C THR A 439 1.37 29.22 -22.89
N ALA A 440 1.11 27.93 -23.16
CA ALA A 440 0.04 27.49 -24.06
C ALA A 440 -1.34 27.94 -23.57
N HIS A 441 -1.63 27.79 -22.27
CA HIS A 441 -2.88 28.22 -21.66
C HIS A 441 -3.09 29.74 -21.73
N LYS A 442 -2.02 30.53 -21.57
CA LYS A 442 -2.08 31.99 -21.68
C LYS A 442 -2.36 32.42 -23.13
N GLU A 443 -1.60 31.91 -24.09
CA GLU A 443 -1.80 32.20 -25.52
C GLU A 443 -3.22 31.83 -25.98
N TYR A 444 -3.72 30.67 -25.56
CA TYR A 444 -5.08 30.22 -25.86
C TYR A 444 -6.15 31.20 -25.32
N LYS A 445 -6.06 31.57 -24.03
CA LYS A 445 -6.99 32.54 -23.40
C LYS A 445 -6.95 33.91 -24.09
N GLU A 446 -5.76 34.37 -24.50
CA GLU A 446 -5.59 35.60 -25.27
C GLU A 446 -6.14 35.52 -26.69
N ALA A 447 -6.02 34.38 -27.37
CA ALA A 447 -6.58 34.19 -28.72
C ALA A 447 -8.12 34.18 -28.70
N ILE A 448 -8.71 33.48 -27.72
CA ILE A 448 -10.16 33.45 -27.50
C ILE A 448 -10.70 34.85 -27.13
N SER A 449 -10.02 35.60 -26.26
CA SER A 449 -10.47 36.97 -25.89
C SER A 449 -10.37 37.98 -27.04
N LYS A 450 -9.48 37.73 -28.01
CA LYS A 450 -9.37 38.49 -29.27
C LYS A 450 -10.36 38.01 -30.35
N GLY A 451 -11.20 37.01 -30.05
CA GLY A 451 -12.20 36.46 -30.97
C GLY A 451 -11.63 35.55 -32.08
N HIS A 452 -10.38 35.10 -31.95
CA HIS A 452 -9.78 34.15 -32.87
C HIS A 452 -10.18 32.72 -32.52
N GLY A 453 -10.37 31.88 -33.54
CA GLY A 453 -10.49 30.44 -33.34
C GLY A 453 -9.14 29.87 -32.88
N ALA A 454 -9.08 29.38 -31.65
CA ALA A 454 -7.89 28.77 -31.06
C ALA A 454 -8.15 27.29 -30.76
N TYR A 455 -7.08 26.50 -30.81
CA TYR A 455 -7.09 25.07 -30.51
C TYR A 455 -6.10 24.82 -29.39
N LEU A 456 -6.55 24.14 -28.33
CA LEU A 456 -5.70 23.70 -27.23
C LEU A 456 -5.75 22.17 -27.16
N MET A 457 -4.56 21.61 -26.99
CA MET A 457 -4.32 20.21 -26.62
C MET A 457 -3.84 20.23 -25.17
N ASP A 458 -4.49 19.44 -24.31
CA ASP A 458 -4.09 19.32 -22.91
C ASP A 458 -4.19 17.86 -22.45
N GLU A 459 -3.34 17.54 -21.49
CA GLU A 459 -3.28 16.29 -20.76
C GLU A 459 -4.09 16.54 -19.47
N GLU A 460 -5.33 16.04 -19.46
CA GLU A 460 -6.26 16.18 -18.32
C GLU A 460 -5.96 15.11 -17.24
N GLU A 461 -5.51 13.92 -17.66
CA GLU A 461 -5.05 12.78 -16.84
C GLU A 461 -3.85 12.12 -17.57
N PRO A 462 -2.93 11.40 -16.87
CA PRO A 462 -1.71 10.85 -17.47
C PRO A 462 -1.95 9.98 -18.71
N ASP A 463 -3.06 9.24 -18.74
CA ASP A 463 -3.36 8.24 -19.77
C ASP A 463 -4.31 8.77 -20.86
N VAL A 464 -4.75 10.04 -20.79
CA VAL A 464 -5.85 10.58 -21.63
C VAL A 464 -5.52 11.94 -22.24
N PHE A 465 -5.22 11.93 -23.54
CA PHE A 465 -4.99 13.15 -24.32
C PHE A 465 -6.31 13.69 -24.88
N THR A 466 -6.56 14.99 -24.66
CA THR A 466 -7.74 15.68 -25.22
C THR A 466 -7.35 16.86 -26.09
N VAL A 467 -8.06 17.01 -27.23
CA VAL A 467 -7.89 18.13 -28.16
C VAL A 467 -9.24 18.71 -28.50
N SER A 468 -9.43 20.01 -28.27
CA SER A 468 -10.64 20.69 -28.77
C SER A 468 -10.47 20.94 -30.27
N VAL A 469 -11.27 20.28 -31.11
CA VAL A 469 -11.21 20.37 -32.60
C VAL A 469 -12.14 21.48 -33.13
N GLY A 470 -12.91 22.11 -32.25
CA GLY A 470 -13.76 23.26 -32.55
C GLY A 470 -15.02 22.88 -33.32
N ASN A 471 -15.60 23.85 -34.03
CA ASN A 471 -16.90 23.68 -34.69
C ASN A 471 -16.77 23.11 -36.11
N LEU A 472 -17.21 21.87 -36.30
CA LEU A 472 -17.18 21.11 -37.55
C LEU A 472 -18.47 21.36 -38.38
N PRO A 473 -18.40 22.00 -39.56
CA PRO A 473 -19.58 22.22 -40.41
C PRO A 473 -20.31 20.93 -40.83
N PRO A 474 -21.57 21.02 -41.29
CA PRO A 474 -22.27 19.91 -41.93
C PRO A 474 -21.44 19.30 -43.08
N GLN A 475 -21.43 17.97 -43.19
CA GLN A 475 -20.71 17.21 -44.21
C GLN A 475 -19.18 17.37 -44.23
N ALA A 476 -18.59 18.11 -43.27
CA ALA A 476 -17.16 18.29 -43.16
C ALA A 476 -16.42 16.98 -42.89
N ARG A 477 -15.24 16.82 -43.49
CA ARG A 477 -14.28 15.76 -43.18
C ARG A 477 -13.15 16.32 -42.32
N VAL A 478 -12.68 15.50 -41.39
CA VAL A 478 -11.52 15.76 -40.55
C VAL A 478 -10.57 14.59 -40.68
N LEU A 479 -9.30 14.84 -41.02
CA LEU A 479 -8.23 13.85 -40.86
C LEU A 479 -7.37 14.25 -39.67
N ILE A 480 -7.31 13.39 -38.65
CA ILE A 480 -6.43 13.55 -37.50
C ILE A 480 -5.23 12.63 -37.69
N LYS A 481 -4.03 13.18 -37.49
CA LYS A 481 -2.75 12.45 -37.48
C LYS A 481 -2.11 12.62 -36.11
N ILE A 482 -1.77 11.50 -35.48
CA ILE A 482 -1.05 11.46 -34.21
C ILE A 482 0.25 10.70 -34.42
N THR A 483 1.32 11.19 -33.82
CA THR A 483 2.59 10.49 -33.71
C THR A 483 2.98 10.44 -32.25
N TYR A 484 3.16 9.24 -31.72
CA TYR A 484 3.68 9.02 -30.37
C TYR A 484 4.87 8.04 -30.42
N ILE A 485 5.65 8.07 -29.35
CA ILE A 485 6.73 7.13 -29.07
C ILE A 485 6.42 6.44 -27.75
N SER A 486 6.65 5.14 -27.65
CA SER A 486 6.40 4.33 -26.45
C SER A 486 7.54 3.32 -26.28
N GLU A 487 7.91 3.07 -25.03
CA GLU A 487 8.84 2.00 -24.65
C GLU A 487 8.11 0.65 -24.63
N LEU A 488 8.78 -0.40 -25.09
CA LEU A 488 8.21 -1.73 -25.27
C LEU A 488 8.68 -2.66 -24.16
N GLN A 489 7.71 -3.34 -23.55
CA GLN A 489 7.99 -4.33 -22.52
C GLN A 489 8.32 -5.70 -23.13
N THR A 490 8.95 -6.55 -22.34
CA THR A 490 9.34 -7.91 -22.72
C THR A 490 8.47 -8.93 -21.98
N GLU A 491 7.65 -9.69 -22.71
CA GLU A 491 6.81 -10.77 -22.21
C GLU A 491 7.40 -12.12 -22.63
N ASN A 492 7.88 -12.94 -21.68
CA ASN A 492 8.41 -14.29 -21.95
C ASN A 492 9.45 -14.34 -23.11
N GLU A 493 10.54 -13.56 -22.98
CA GLU A 493 11.60 -13.40 -24.01
C GLU A 493 11.16 -12.79 -25.35
N ALA A 494 9.90 -12.34 -25.49
CA ALA A 494 9.41 -11.61 -26.65
C ALA A 494 9.22 -10.12 -26.34
N ILE A 495 9.66 -9.24 -27.25
CA ILE A 495 9.29 -7.83 -27.22
C ILE A 495 7.81 -7.73 -27.59
N ALA A 496 7.00 -7.17 -26.69
CA ALA A 496 5.57 -7.02 -26.85
C ALA A 496 5.23 -5.61 -27.34
N PHE A 497 4.55 -5.52 -28.49
CA PHE A 497 3.93 -4.30 -28.98
C PHE A 497 2.42 -4.42 -28.88
N ASN A 498 1.85 -3.65 -27.97
CA ASN A 498 0.41 -3.58 -27.69
C ASN A 498 -0.18 -2.31 -28.32
N LEU A 499 -1.39 -2.43 -28.86
CA LEU A 499 -2.15 -1.35 -29.49
C LEU A 499 -3.62 -1.45 -29.01
N PRO A 500 -4.11 -0.51 -28.19
CA PRO A 500 -5.41 -0.65 -27.56
C PRO A 500 -6.58 -0.55 -28.55
N ALA A 501 -7.72 -1.14 -28.19
CA ALA A 501 -8.96 -1.14 -28.98
C ALA A 501 -9.43 0.29 -29.35
N SER A 502 -9.19 1.26 -28.46
CA SER A 502 -9.51 2.69 -28.57
C SER A 502 -8.98 3.40 -29.82
N VAL A 503 -8.01 2.80 -30.52
CA VAL A 503 -7.50 3.32 -31.80
C VAL A 503 -8.51 3.12 -32.95
N ALA A 504 -9.46 2.21 -32.78
CA ALA A 504 -10.66 2.03 -33.60
C ALA A 504 -11.93 2.47 -32.80
N PRO A 505 -13.08 2.70 -33.44
CA PRO A 505 -14.23 3.32 -32.76
C PRO A 505 -15.00 2.28 -31.93
N TRP A 506 -15.08 2.48 -30.61
CA TRP A 506 -15.79 1.61 -29.67
C TRP A 506 -16.74 2.39 -28.73
N ILE A 507 -17.72 1.69 -28.14
CA ILE A 507 -18.94 2.18 -27.44
C ILE A 507 -19.29 1.15 -26.34
N GLN A 508 -19.52 1.44 -25.05
CA GLN A 508 -19.61 2.66 -24.22
C GLN A 508 -19.18 2.26 -22.76
N ASP A 509 -19.02 3.11 -21.73
CA ASP A 509 -19.99 4.06 -21.15
C ASP A 509 -19.34 5.01 -20.11
N THR A 510 -19.97 6.16 -19.83
CA THR A 510 -19.67 7.10 -18.69
C THR A 510 -18.50 8.11 -18.77
N ALA A 511 -18.44 8.92 -19.85
CA ALA A 511 -17.51 10.07 -19.95
C ALA A 511 -18.19 11.47 -19.94
N LEU A 512 -19.25 11.67 -19.14
CA LEU A 512 -19.94 12.97 -18.99
C LEU A 512 -20.30 13.26 -17.52
N ALA A 513 -19.29 13.55 -16.70
CA ALA A 513 -19.44 13.93 -15.29
C ALA A 513 -18.91 15.34 -14.95
N GLN A 514 -18.86 16.27 -15.92
CA GLN A 514 -18.73 17.70 -15.63
C GLN A 514 -19.85 18.53 -16.29
N LYS A 515 -20.63 19.21 -15.44
CA LYS A 515 -21.74 20.09 -15.84
C LYS A 515 -21.22 21.47 -16.21
N THR A 516 -21.35 21.87 -17.47
CA THR A 516 -21.58 23.28 -17.81
C THR A 516 -23.05 23.47 -18.17
N GLN A 517 -23.85 23.78 -17.14
CA GLN A 517 -25.31 23.99 -17.16
C GLN A 517 -26.19 22.74 -17.34
N SER A 518 -27.47 22.90 -16.98
CA SER A 518 -28.30 21.86 -16.35
C SER A 518 -29.26 21.11 -17.28
N GLU A 519 -29.61 19.90 -16.86
CA GLU A 519 -30.72 19.05 -17.32
C GLU A 519 -30.64 18.48 -18.74
N VAL A 520 -30.69 17.14 -18.86
CA VAL A 520 -31.72 16.36 -19.60
C VAL A 520 -31.36 14.86 -19.61
N THR A 521 -32.40 14.03 -19.60
CA THR A 521 -32.41 12.56 -19.46
C THR A 521 -31.75 11.79 -20.63
N SER A 522 -31.22 10.60 -20.34
CA SER A 522 -30.48 9.77 -21.31
C SER A 522 -31.35 8.81 -22.13
N LEU A 523 -31.33 8.94 -23.46
CA LEU A 523 -31.71 7.88 -24.41
C LEU A 523 -30.48 7.25 -25.08
N LYS A 524 -30.59 5.96 -25.43
CA LYS A 524 -29.53 5.14 -26.05
C LYS A 524 -29.51 5.35 -27.57
N VAL A 525 -28.32 5.48 -28.16
CA VAL A 525 -28.14 5.47 -29.63
C VAL A 525 -27.46 4.16 -30.00
N LYS A 526 -28.02 3.43 -30.97
CA LYS A 526 -27.37 2.29 -31.60
C LYS A 526 -26.66 2.74 -32.89
N ASP A 527 -25.61 2.00 -33.22
CA ASP A 527 -25.06 1.80 -34.56
C ASP A 527 -24.08 2.87 -35.11
N THR A 528 -22.85 2.42 -35.37
CA THR A 528 -21.89 3.01 -36.31
C THR A 528 -21.11 1.87 -36.97
N GLY A 529 -21.30 1.69 -38.28
CA GLY A 529 -20.84 0.50 -39.01
C GLY A 529 -19.33 0.42 -39.29
N ARG A 530 -18.94 -0.62 -40.04
CA ARG A 530 -17.55 -0.98 -40.40
C ARG A 530 -16.70 0.23 -40.80
N CYS A 531 -15.61 0.43 -40.06
CA CYS A 531 -14.49 1.30 -40.40
C CYS A 531 -13.45 0.52 -41.23
N ASP A 532 -12.77 1.17 -42.20
CA ASP A 532 -11.67 0.55 -42.95
C ASP A 532 -10.36 0.67 -42.16
N LEU A 533 -9.76 -0.47 -41.79
CA LEU A 533 -8.56 -0.55 -40.97
C LEU A 533 -7.37 -1.03 -41.80
N SER A 534 -6.23 -0.33 -41.69
CA SER A 534 -4.94 -0.87 -42.11
C SER A 534 -3.88 -0.68 -41.02
N LEU A 535 -3.29 -1.78 -40.56
CA LEU A 535 -2.11 -1.78 -39.69
C LEU A 535 -0.91 -2.34 -40.45
N GLN A 536 0.19 -1.59 -40.44
CA GLN A 536 1.50 -2.03 -40.90
C GLN A 536 2.54 -1.77 -39.80
N VAL A 537 3.40 -2.74 -39.52
CA VAL A 537 4.45 -2.64 -38.52
C VAL A 537 5.79 -3.01 -39.14
N ALA A 538 6.74 -2.08 -39.12
CA ALA A 538 8.11 -2.30 -39.57
C ALA A 538 9.04 -2.44 -38.36
N MET A 539 9.81 -3.53 -38.30
CA MET A 539 10.65 -3.90 -37.18
C MET A 539 12.12 -3.88 -37.62
N GLU A 540 12.96 -3.25 -36.83
CA GLU A 540 14.42 -3.30 -36.94
C GLU A 540 15.00 -3.69 -35.59
N MET A 541 15.72 -4.81 -35.59
CA MET A 541 16.15 -5.50 -34.38
C MET A 541 17.68 -5.61 -34.34
N PRO A 542 18.32 -5.49 -33.16
CA PRO A 542 19.77 -5.59 -33.02
C PRO A 542 20.33 -6.98 -33.33
N PHE A 543 19.50 -8.02 -33.25
CA PHE A 543 19.86 -9.42 -33.46
C PHE A 543 18.85 -10.15 -34.35
N ASP A 544 19.20 -11.36 -34.78
CA ASP A 544 18.37 -12.17 -35.67
C ASP A 544 16.98 -12.44 -35.07
N ILE A 545 15.94 -12.15 -35.84
CA ILE A 545 14.53 -12.33 -35.47
C ILE A 545 14.19 -13.83 -35.59
N ARG A 546 13.93 -14.48 -34.43
CA ARG A 546 13.59 -15.91 -34.38
C ARG A 546 12.14 -16.17 -34.79
N ASN A 547 11.20 -15.37 -34.29
CA ASN A 547 9.77 -15.50 -34.57
C ASN A 547 9.04 -14.15 -34.37
N VAL A 548 8.01 -13.93 -35.20
CA VAL A 548 7.09 -12.79 -35.14
C VAL A 548 5.67 -13.36 -35.21
N ASN A 549 4.92 -13.26 -34.13
CA ASN A 549 3.53 -13.73 -34.09
C ASN A 549 2.60 -12.72 -33.40
N SER A 550 1.30 -12.93 -33.54
CA SER A 550 0.28 -12.15 -32.86
C SER A 550 -0.72 -13.15 -32.27
N PRO A 551 -0.97 -13.16 -30.94
CA PRO A 551 -1.94 -14.05 -30.34
C PRO A 551 -3.39 -13.58 -30.59
N THR A 552 -3.59 -12.27 -30.81
CA THR A 552 -4.91 -11.68 -31.07
C THR A 552 -5.33 -11.76 -32.53
N HIS A 553 -4.40 -11.61 -33.49
CA HIS A 553 -4.74 -11.43 -34.89
C HIS A 553 -3.93 -12.30 -35.86
N ARG A 554 -4.56 -12.71 -36.97
CA ARG A 554 -3.83 -13.34 -38.09
C ARG A 554 -3.04 -12.28 -38.85
N ILE A 555 -1.71 -12.40 -38.83
CA ILE A 555 -0.78 -11.46 -39.46
C ILE A 555 -0.16 -12.02 -40.73
N LYS A 556 0.25 -11.14 -41.65
CA LYS A 556 1.16 -11.47 -42.75
C LYS A 556 2.51 -10.86 -42.47
N VAL A 557 3.55 -11.68 -42.36
CA VAL A 557 4.91 -11.21 -42.06
C VAL A 557 5.85 -11.53 -43.22
N LYS A 558 6.78 -10.61 -43.50
CA LYS A 558 8.01 -10.88 -44.26
C LYS A 558 9.19 -10.55 -43.36
N THR A 559 10.08 -11.51 -43.16
CA THR A 559 11.28 -11.36 -42.34
C THR A 559 12.54 -11.43 -43.19
N THR A 560 13.59 -10.82 -42.67
CA THR A 560 15.01 -11.05 -43.00
C THR A 560 15.71 -11.46 -41.70
N ALA A 561 17.04 -11.43 -41.63
CA ALA A 561 17.77 -11.66 -40.38
C ALA A 561 17.33 -10.67 -39.28
N THR A 562 17.57 -9.37 -39.45
CA THR A 562 17.35 -8.34 -38.42
C THR A 562 16.17 -7.40 -38.68
N LYS A 563 15.48 -7.53 -39.82
CA LYS A 563 14.33 -6.66 -40.17
C LYS A 563 13.09 -7.48 -40.53
N ALA A 564 11.92 -7.01 -40.10
CA ALA A 564 10.63 -7.60 -40.48
C ALA A 564 9.60 -6.54 -40.84
N VAL A 565 8.65 -6.90 -41.70
CA VAL A 565 7.45 -6.10 -41.97
C VAL A 565 6.23 -6.98 -41.81
N MET A 566 5.28 -6.52 -41.01
CA MET A 566 4.00 -7.16 -40.75
C MET A 566 2.85 -6.28 -41.26
N GLU A 567 1.84 -6.91 -41.85
CA GLU A 567 0.59 -6.28 -42.28
C GLU A 567 -0.61 -7.11 -41.82
N LEU A 568 -1.67 -6.44 -41.35
CA LEU A 568 -2.96 -7.09 -41.15
C LEU A 568 -3.65 -7.39 -42.51
N PRO A 569 -4.36 -8.52 -42.64
CA PRO A 569 -5.25 -8.77 -43.76
C PRO A 569 -6.31 -7.68 -43.94
N LYS A 570 -6.79 -7.50 -45.18
CA LYS A 570 -7.93 -6.62 -45.46
C LYS A 570 -9.17 -7.10 -44.73
N ASN A 571 -9.99 -6.16 -44.24
CA ASN A 571 -11.17 -6.40 -43.41
C ASN A 571 -10.88 -6.98 -42.01
N SER A 572 -9.64 -6.92 -41.52
CA SER A 572 -9.38 -7.09 -40.08
C SER A 572 -10.06 -5.97 -39.28
N GLN A 573 -10.45 -6.28 -38.05
CA GLN A 573 -10.84 -5.31 -37.03
C GLN A 573 -9.73 -5.29 -35.96
N LEU A 574 -9.85 -4.45 -34.92
CA LEU A 574 -8.97 -4.53 -33.73
C LEU A 574 -9.66 -5.20 -32.54
N ASP A 575 -10.99 -5.32 -32.56
CA ASP A 575 -11.84 -5.85 -31.49
C ASP A 575 -11.40 -5.37 -30.10
N ASP A 576 -10.84 -6.24 -29.25
CA ASP A 576 -10.39 -5.90 -27.87
C ASP A 576 -8.92 -5.38 -27.80
N GLY A 577 -8.27 -5.17 -28.95
CA GLY A 577 -6.89 -4.68 -29.06
C GLY A 577 -5.99 -5.61 -29.89
N PHE A 578 -4.84 -5.08 -30.32
CA PHE A 578 -3.85 -5.82 -31.09
C PHE A 578 -2.54 -5.97 -30.31
N GLN A 579 -1.98 -7.18 -30.34
CA GLN A 579 -0.69 -7.51 -29.72
C GLN A 579 0.21 -8.19 -30.77
N LEU A 580 1.47 -7.80 -30.81
CA LEU A 580 2.53 -8.41 -31.63
C LEU A 580 3.69 -8.78 -30.71
N LEU A 581 4.15 -10.01 -30.80
CA LEU A 581 5.30 -10.52 -30.05
C LEU A 581 6.45 -10.80 -31.01
N VAL A 582 7.63 -10.25 -30.70
CA VAL A 582 8.85 -10.38 -31.50
C VAL A 582 9.96 -11.00 -30.64
N THR A 583 10.42 -12.19 -31.03
CA THR A 583 11.53 -12.89 -30.36
C THR A 583 12.81 -12.76 -31.17
N MET A 584 13.94 -12.63 -30.49
CA MET A 584 15.27 -12.46 -31.09
C MET A 584 16.24 -13.55 -30.64
N ALA A 585 17.40 -13.63 -31.29
CA ALA A 585 18.43 -14.59 -30.95
C ALA A 585 19.10 -14.34 -29.59
N GLU A 586 19.34 -13.07 -29.27
CA GLU A 586 20.21 -12.63 -28.17
C GLU A 586 19.56 -11.49 -27.37
N ILE A 587 18.31 -11.68 -26.91
CA ILE A 587 17.55 -10.61 -26.23
C ILE A 587 18.24 -10.08 -24.96
N HIS A 588 19.01 -10.94 -24.30
CA HIS A 588 19.69 -10.64 -23.03
C HIS A 588 21.03 -9.91 -23.18
N VAL A 589 21.58 -9.82 -24.39
CA VAL A 589 22.87 -9.15 -24.60
C VAL A 589 22.74 -7.64 -24.36
N PRO A 590 23.53 -7.05 -23.43
CA PRO A 590 23.52 -5.62 -23.15
C PRO A 590 23.92 -4.83 -24.39
N ARG A 591 23.14 -3.79 -24.71
CA ARG A 591 23.31 -3.00 -25.94
C ARG A 591 23.01 -1.54 -25.72
N MET A 592 23.59 -0.69 -26.56
CA MET A 592 23.42 0.76 -26.49
C MET A 592 23.18 1.34 -27.88
N TRP A 593 22.15 2.16 -27.99
CA TRP A 593 21.91 3.02 -29.15
C TRP A 593 22.44 4.42 -28.86
N VAL A 594 23.12 5.03 -29.83
CA VAL A 594 23.63 6.40 -29.73
C VAL A 594 23.16 7.18 -30.96
N GLU A 595 22.37 8.23 -30.74
CA GLU A 595 21.89 9.13 -31.77
C GLU A 595 22.59 10.49 -31.63
N ASN A 596 23.16 10.98 -32.72
CA ASN A 596 23.82 12.28 -32.76
C ASN A 596 22.80 13.36 -33.13
N HIS A 597 22.70 14.45 -32.37
CA HIS A 597 21.79 15.54 -32.72
C HIS A 597 22.22 16.17 -34.06
N PRO A 598 21.35 16.24 -35.09
CA PRO A 598 21.77 16.58 -36.46
C PRO A 598 22.56 17.88 -36.63
N ASN A 599 22.23 18.89 -35.80
CA ASN A 599 22.78 20.25 -35.88
C ASN A 599 23.47 20.73 -34.58
N LYS A 600 23.83 19.84 -33.65
CA LYS A 600 24.47 20.22 -32.36
C LYS A 600 25.48 19.16 -31.94
N ASP A 601 26.53 19.59 -31.25
CA ASP A 601 27.50 18.70 -30.61
C ASP A 601 26.92 18.13 -29.30
N SER A 602 25.93 17.25 -29.44
CA SER A 602 25.21 16.61 -28.34
C SER A 602 24.67 15.26 -28.78
N GLN A 603 24.82 14.24 -27.93
CA GLN A 603 24.42 12.86 -28.22
C GLN A 603 23.32 12.43 -27.25
N ALA A 604 22.38 11.61 -27.73
CA ALA A 604 21.43 10.88 -26.91
C ALA A 604 21.82 9.40 -26.89
N CYS A 605 21.87 8.79 -25.71
CA CYS A 605 22.23 7.39 -25.54
C CYS A 605 21.09 6.63 -24.85
N MET A 606 20.67 5.50 -25.42
CA MET A 606 19.72 4.57 -24.80
C MET A 606 20.45 3.27 -24.49
N LEU A 607 20.58 2.94 -23.21
CA LEU A 607 21.19 1.69 -22.74
C LEU A 607 20.09 0.67 -22.45
N THR A 608 20.12 -0.46 -23.16
CA THR A 608 19.16 -1.55 -23.00
C THR A 608 19.86 -2.73 -22.32
N PHE A 609 19.38 -3.09 -21.13
CA PHE A 609 19.92 -4.16 -20.31
C PHE A 609 18.77 -5.05 -19.81
N TYR A 610 18.63 -6.23 -20.41
CA TYR A 610 17.61 -7.22 -20.05
C TYR A 610 18.29 -8.52 -19.60
N PRO A 611 18.90 -8.56 -18.39
CA PRO A 611 19.69 -9.69 -17.95
C PRO A 611 18.86 -10.98 -17.86
N GLU A 612 19.39 -12.06 -18.42
CA GLU A 612 18.99 -13.40 -18.01
C GLU A 612 19.63 -13.65 -16.64
N PHE A 613 18.83 -14.10 -15.68
CA PHE A 613 19.34 -14.58 -14.41
C PHE A 613 19.06 -16.08 -14.33
N ASP A 614 20.11 -16.88 -14.09
CA ASP A 614 20.00 -18.24 -13.58
C ASP A 614 19.47 -18.21 -12.13
N ALA A 615 18.26 -17.68 -11.96
CA ALA A 615 17.53 -17.71 -10.71
C ALA A 615 16.77 -19.04 -10.68
N ASP A 616 17.27 -19.99 -9.89
CA ASP A 616 16.42 -21.08 -9.40
C ASP A 616 15.13 -20.45 -8.86
N PHE A 617 13.99 -20.80 -9.47
CA PHE A 617 12.70 -20.20 -9.14
C PHE A 617 12.39 -20.48 -7.67
N ASP A 618 12.59 -19.48 -6.81
CA ASP A 618 12.52 -19.69 -5.36
C ASP A 618 11.13 -20.21 -4.99
N PRO A 619 11.01 -21.48 -4.60
CA PRO A 619 9.72 -22.07 -4.35
C PRO A 619 9.08 -21.50 -3.07
N GLN A 620 9.85 -20.84 -2.20
CA GLN A 620 9.41 -20.34 -0.88
C GLN A 620 8.92 -18.90 -0.90
N GLN A 621 8.55 -18.36 -2.07
CA GLN A 621 8.04 -16.99 -2.17
C GLN A 621 6.80 -16.76 -1.29
N GLU A 622 6.83 -15.67 -0.51
CA GLU A 622 5.72 -15.19 0.31
C GLU A 622 4.81 -14.24 -0.48
N VAL A 623 3.51 -14.54 -0.54
CA VAL A 623 2.50 -13.75 -1.26
C VAL A 623 1.35 -13.31 -0.36
N VAL A 624 1.17 -12.00 -0.17
CA VAL A 624 0.10 -11.44 0.66
C VAL A 624 -0.92 -10.72 -0.21
N TYR A 625 -2.16 -11.22 -0.21
CA TYR A 625 -3.26 -10.62 -0.93
C TYR A 625 -3.94 -9.55 -0.05
N LEU A 626 -4.03 -8.32 -0.53
CA LEU A 626 -4.79 -7.24 0.12
C LEU A 626 -6.07 -7.03 -0.68
N LEU A 627 -7.22 -7.39 -0.11
CA LEU A 627 -8.53 -7.29 -0.73
C LEU A 627 -9.31 -6.10 -0.18
N ASP A 628 -9.61 -5.12 -1.02
CA ASP A 628 -10.49 -4.02 -0.66
C ASP A 628 -11.92 -4.54 -0.48
N MET A 629 -12.46 -4.32 0.71
CA MET A 629 -13.83 -4.67 1.10
C MET A 629 -14.54 -3.43 1.69
N SER A 630 -14.13 -2.24 1.27
CA SER A 630 -14.77 -0.96 1.58
C SER A 630 -16.19 -0.84 1.01
N ASN A 631 -16.91 0.21 1.39
CA ASN A 631 -18.29 0.43 0.92
C ASN A 631 -18.40 0.69 -0.59
N SER A 632 -17.35 1.15 -1.28
CA SER A 632 -17.38 1.36 -2.74
C SER A 632 -17.29 0.04 -3.52
N MET A 633 -16.68 -0.99 -2.92
CA MET A 633 -16.58 -2.35 -3.47
C MET A 633 -17.92 -3.12 -3.48
N LYS A 634 -19.01 -2.54 -2.95
CA LYS A 634 -20.34 -3.18 -2.94
C LYS A 634 -20.85 -3.48 -4.35
N GLY A 635 -21.34 -4.70 -4.56
CA GLY A 635 -21.94 -5.14 -5.82
C GLY A 635 -20.96 -5.88 -6.71
N GLN A 636 -20.71 -5.37 -7.93
CA GLN A 636 -19.92 -6.10 -8.92
C GLN A 636 -18.42 -6.10 -8.62
N ALA A 637 -17.84 -4.94 -8.29
CA ALA A 637 -16.40 -4.79 -8.04
C ALA A 637 -15.89 -5.77 -6.96
N GLY A 638 -16.57 -5.86 -5.81
CA GLY A 638 -16.22 -6.82 -4.75
C GLY A 638 -16.38 -8.28 -5.17
N ARG A 639 -17.41 -8.63 -5.97
CA ARG A 639 -17.54 -10.01 -6.51
C ARG A 639 -16.38 -10.36 -7.43
N ASP A 640 -15.93 -9.42 -8.25
CA ASP A 640 -14.80 -9.66 -9.15
C ASP A 640 -13.45 -9.61 -8.41
N ALA A 641 -13.31 -8.80 -7.35
CA ALA A 641 -12.18 -8.86 -6.42
C ALA A 641 -12.01 -10.27 -5.80
N LYS A 642 -13.10 -10.84 -5.28
CA LYS A 642 -13.13 -12.22 -4.75
C LYS A 642 -12.72 -13.25 -5.82
N LYS A 643 -13.20 -13.11 -7.07
CA LYS A 643 -12.82 -14.01 -8.17
C LYS A 643 -11.33 -13.91 -8.52
N VAL A 644 -10.79 -12.69 -8.67
CA VAL A 644 -9.38 -12.44 -8.98
C VAL A 644 -8.48 -13.07 -7.91
N PHE A 645 -8.85 -12.90 -6.64
CA PHE A 645 -8.19 -13.58 -5.52
C PHE A 645 -8.25 -15.11 -5.64
N LEU A 646 -9.42 -15.72 -5.80
CA LEU A 646 -9.55 -17.18 -5.87
C LEU A 646 -8.77 -17.76 -7.06
N LEU A 647 -8.83 -17.11 -8.22
CA LEU A 647 -8.07 -17.52 -9.41
C LEU A 647 -6.56 -17.45 -9.18
N SER A 648 -6.06 -16.32 -8.69
CA SER A 648 -4.62 -16.17 -8.42
C SER A 648 -4.14 -17.16 -7.35
N LEU A 649 -4.92 -17.42 -6.31
CA LEU A 649 -4.62 -18.47 -5.31
C LEU A 649 -4.53 -19.87 -5.94
N THR A 650 -5.44 -20.24 -6.86
CA THR A 650 -5.32 -21.53 -7.56
C THR A 650 -4.06 -21.63 -8.41
N LYS A 651 -3.56 -20.52 -8.96
CA LYS A 651 -2.37 -20.44 -9.82
C LYS A 651 -1.04 -20.28 -9.09
N LEU A 652 -1.06 -19.86 -7.83
CA LEU A 652 0.13 -19.74 -6.98
C LEU A 652 0.91 -21.08 -6.91
N PRO A 653 2.25 -21.10 -6.90
CA PRO A 653 3.01 -22.35 -6.78
C PRO A 653 2.73 -23.11 -5.47
N ASP A 654 2.76 -24.45 -5.52
CA ASP A 654 2.39 -25.33 -4.39
C ASP A 654 3.34 -25.26 -3.17
N LYS A 655 4.52 -24.64 -3.33
CA LYS A 655 5.50 -24.43 -2.25
C LYS A 655 5.51 -22.99 -1.68
N SER A 656 4.76 -22.08 -2.29
CA SER A 656 4.68 -20.69 -1.82
C SER A 656 3.91 -20.58 -0.51
N SER A 657 4.28 -19.62 0.33
CA SER A 657 3.47 -19.22 1.48
C SER A 657 2.53 -18.08 1.08
N PHE A 658 1.34 -18.03 1.66
CA PHE A 658 0.40 -16.94 1.40
C PHE A 658 -0.39 -16.50 2.62
N ASN A 659 -0.85 -15.25 2.59
CA ASN A 659 -1.86 -14.72 3.50
C ASN A 659 -2.89 -13.89 2.73
N VAL A 660 -4.04 -13.65 3.36
CA VAL A 660 -5.14 -12.87 2.79
C VAL A 660 -5.56 -11.86 3.83
N ILE A 661 -5.61 -10.58 3.46
CA ILE A 661 -5.99 -9.49 4.35
C ILE A 661 -7.08 -8.70 3.64
N THR A 662 -8.25 -8.63 4.27
CA THR A 662 -9.36 -7.77 3.81
C THR A 662 -9.27 -6.41 4.48
N PHE A 663 -9.56 -5.32 3.78
CA PHE A 663 -9.41 -3.98 4.35
C PHE A 663 -10.44 -2.96 3.86
N GLY A 664 -10.61 -1.92 4.67
CA GLY A 664 -11.39 -0.72 4.41
C GLY A 664 -10.87 0.43 5.30
N THR A 665 -11.67 0.90 6.26
CA THR A 665 -11.21 1.78 7.36
C THR A 665 -10.33 1.01 8.35
N THR A 666 -10.66 -0.26 8.60
CA THR A 666 -9.88 -1.23 9.38
C THR A 666 -9.42 -2.36 8.47
N PHE A 667 -8.66 -3.33 8.99
CA PHE A 667 -8.29 -4.52 8.22
C PHE A 667 -8.44 -5.79 9.06
N LYS A 668 -8.57 -6.94 8.39
CA LYS A 668 -8.67 -8.26 9.00
C LYS A 668 -7.85 -9.27 8.20
N GLU A 669 -6.88 -9.88 8.87
CA GLU A 669 -6.02 -10.94 8.31
C GLU A 669 -6.68 -12.32 8.46
N LEU A 670 -6.40 -13.23 7.53
CA LEU A 670 -6.85 -14.63 7.58
C LEU A 670 -5.96 -15.47 8.50
N PHE A 671 -4.65 -15.28 8.39
CA PHE A 671 -3.64 -15.94 9.22
C PHE A 671 -2.78 -14.85 9.88
N PRO A 672 -2.31 -15.02 11.14
CA PRO A 672 -1.35 -14.08 11.76
C PRO A 672 0.04 -14.09 11.10
N SER A 673 0.31 -15.10 10.25
CA SER A 673 1.53 -15.25 9.48
C SER A 673 1.21 -16.02 8.20
N PRO A 674 1.81 -15.69 7.05
CA PRO A 674 1.65 -16.46 5.81
C PRO A 674 1.88 -17.97 5.99
N LYS A 675 0.99 -18.78 5.43
CA LYS A 675 0.97 -20.24 5.54
C LYS A 675 1.27 -20.88 4.19
N LEU A 676 1.97 -22.02 4.20
CA LEU A 676 2.27 -22.81 3.00
C LEU A 676 0.97 -23.16 2.24
N LYS A 677 0.97 -23.07 0.91
CA LYS A 677 -0.15 -23.49 0.06
C LYS A 677 -0.43 -24.99 0.18
N THR A 678 -1.37 -25.33 1.06
CA THR A 678 -1.94 -26.68 1.21
C THR A 678 -3.43 -26.68 0.84
N LYS A 679 -4.03 -27.86 0.65
CA LYS A 679 -5.48 -27.97 0.40
C LYS A 679 -6.30 -27.38 1.55
N ASP A 680 -5.88 -27.62 2.79
CA ASP A 680 -6.50 -27.06 4.00
C ASP A 680 -6.45 -25.53 4.04
N SER A 681 -5.26 -24.93 3.89
CA SER A 681 -5.11 -23.48 3.90
C SER A 681 -5.88 -22.81 2.75
N VAL A 682 -5.94 -23.43 1.57
CA VAL A 682 -6.72 -22.93 0.43
C VAL A 682 -8.21 -23.00 0.70
N GLN A 683 -8.70 -24.06 1.36
CA GLN A 683 -10.11 -24.14 1.76
C GLN A 683 -10.45 -23.08 2.80
N LYS A 684 -9.63 -22.90 3.85
CA LYS A 684 -9.78 -21.85 4.87
C LYS A 684 -9.83 -20.45 4.23
N ALA A 685 -8.93 -20.17 3.28
CA ALA A 685 -8.93 -18.92 2.54
C ALA A 685 -10.16 -18.71 1.65
N THR A 686 -10.66 -19.79 1.04
CA THR A 686 -11.89 -19.77 0.24
C THR A 686 -13.10 -19.45 1.11
N ASN A 687 -13.25 -20.12 2.26
CA ASN A 687 -14.34 -19.92 3.22
C ASN A 687 -14.32 -18.49 3.81
N PHE A 688 -13.13 -17.98 4.16
CA PHE A 688 -12.94 -16.62 4.67
C PHE A 688 -13.38 -15.55 3.67
N ILE A 689 -12.94 -15.65 2.42
CA ILE A 689 -13.32 -14.69 1.38
C ILE A 689 -14.79 -14.85 0.96
N GLN A 690 -15.35 -16.05 0.96
CA GLN A 690 -16.80 -16.24 0.75
C GLN A 690 -17.60 -15.51 1.83
N SER A 691 -17.26 -15.69 3.11
CA SER A 691 -18.00 -15.11 4.26
C SER A 691 -17.81 -13.59 4.50
N THR A 692 -16.83 -12.93 3.87
CA THR A 692 -16.58 -11.49 4.10
C THR A 692 -17.48 -10.59 3.23
N GLU A 693 -18.20 -9.65 3.82
CA GLU A 693 -18.98 -8.63 3.09
C GLU A 693 -18.18 -7.35 2.79
N CYS A 694 -18.66 -6.53 1.84
CA CYS A 694 -18.03 -5.26 1.46
C CYS A 694 -18.55 -4.10 2.34
N ASP A 695 -18.41 -4.20 3.66
CA ASP A 695 -18.98 -3.25 4.62
C ASP A 695 -17.94 -2.48 5.46
N GLN A 696 -16.64 -2.66 5.19
CA GLN A 696 -15.54 -2.21 6.04
C GLN A 696 -15.26 -0.69 6.06
N GLY A 697 -16.21 0.15 5.65
CA GLY A 697 -16.08 1.62 5.77
C GLY A 697 -15.52 2.31 4.51
N GLY A 698 -14.51 3.16 4.70
CA GLY A 698 -13.75 3.82 3.64
C GLY A 698 -12.56 2.96 3.18
N THR A 699 -11.52 3.58 2.62
CA THR A 699 -10.37 2.86 2.05
C THR A 699 -9.05 3.46 2.54
N VAL A 700 -8.43 2.80 3.52
CA VAL A 700 -7.25 3.27 4.27
C VAL A 700 -6.13 2.22 4.17
N VAL A 701 -5.40 2.24 3.06
CA VAL A 701 -4.31 1.29 2.77
C VAL A 701 -3.07 1.53 3.65
N ILE A 702 -2.85 2.77 4.10
CA ILE A 702 -1.60 3.14 4.79
C ILE A 702 -1.40 2.43 6.13
N THR A 703 -2.44 2.31 6.95
CA THR A 703 -2.38 1.66 8.28
C THR A 703 -2.13 0.16 8.16
N LEU A 704 -2.75 -0.47 7.17
CA LEU A 704 -2.50 -1.85 6.77
C LEU A 704 -1.05 -2.07 6.33
N LEU A 705 -0.54 -1.25 5.39
CA LEU A 705 0.85 -1.37 4.94
C LEU A 705 1.84 -1.08 6.07
N GLN A 706 1.55 -0.12 6.97
CA GLN A 706 2.34 0.10 8.17
C GLN A 706 2.40 -1.16 9.03
N SER A 707 1.26 -1.82 9.31
CA SER A 707 1.22 -3.06 10.09
C SER A 707 1.99 -4.20 9.41
N LEU A 708 1.74 -4.44 8.12
CA LEU A 708 2.38 -5.51 7.34
C LEU A 708 3.90 -5.32 7.22
N PHE A 709 4.36 -4.07 7.09
CA PHE A 709 5.79 -3.76 7.01
C PHE A 709 6.54 -3.81 8.35
N LEU A 710 5.85 -4.03 9.49
CA LEU A 710 6.52 -4.35 10.77
C LEU A 710 7.15 -5.75 10.76
N LEU A 711 6.62 -6.66 9.94
CA LEU A 711 7.13 -8.02 9.79
C LEU A 711 7.89 -8.13 8.48
N SER A 712 9.22 -8.19 8.54
CA SER A 712 10.04 -8.55 7.38
C SER A 712 9.67 -9.98 6.89
N PRO A 713 9.71 -10.24 5.57
CA PRO A 713 9.56 -11.59 5.05
C PRO A 713 10.67 -12.51 5.58
N PRO A 714 10.40 -13.81 5.78
CA PRO A 714 11.38 -14.76 6.31
C PRO A 714 12.54 -15.02 5.34
N GLU A 715 12.25 -15.08 4.03
CA GLU A 715 13.24 -15.20 2.96
C GLU A 715 12.87 -14.26 1.79
N GLY A 716 13.88 -13.72 1.12
CA GLY A 716 13.71 -12.92 -0.10
C GLY A 716 12.90 -11.62 0.08
N SER A 717 11.89 -11.43 -0.77
CA SER A 717 11.00 -10.26 -0.75
C SER A 717 9.53 -10.70 -0.80
N ARG A 718 8.70 -10.11 0.06
CA ARG A 718 7.24 -10.30 0.05
C ARG A 718 6.66 -9.72 -1.23
N SER A 719 5.88 -10.53 -1.95
CA SER A 719 5.00 -10.04 -3.01
C SER A 719 3.63 -9.72 -2.42
N ILE A 720 3.16 -8.51 -2.64
CA ILE A 720 1.87 -8.01 -2.15
C ILE A 720 0.98 -7.79 -3.36
N ILE A 721 -0.22 -8.36 -3.37
CA ILE A 721 -1.19 -8.21 -4.47
C ILE A 721 -2.38 -7.41 -3.93
N LEU A 722 -2.42 -6.12 -4.27
CA LEU A 722 -3.46 -5.17 -3.85
C LEU A 722 -4.60 -5.14 -4.88
N ILE A 723 -5.80 -5.55 -4.46
CA ILE A 723 -7.01 -5.63 -5.30
C ILE A 723 -8.01 -4.61 -4.78
N SER A 724 -8.31 -3.55 -5.55
CA SER A 724 -9.14 -2.40 -5.14
C SER A 724 -9.78 -1.69 -6.34
N ASP A 725 -10.81 -0.87 -6.11
CA ASP A 725 -11.40 -0.01 -7.15
C ASP A 725 -10.64 1.31 -7.41
N GLY A 726 -9.60 1.58 -6.61
CA GLY A 726 -8.70 2.71 -6.78
C GLY A 726 -9.02 3.93 -5.92
N HIS A 727 -10.05 3.89 -5.06
CA HIS A 727 -10.25 4.95 -4.06
C HIS A 727 -9.19 4.83 -2.97
N MET A 728 -8.20 5.73 -2.94
CA MET A 728 -7.19 5.77 -1.87
C MET A 728 -7.16 7.11 -1.14
N THR A 729 -7.10 7.05 0.18
CA THR A 729 -6.78 8.19 1.06
C THR A 729 -5.28 8.22 1.36
N SER A 730 -4.73 9.40 1.71
CA SER A 730 -3.30 9.57 2.06
C SER A 730 -2.30 9.02 1.03
N VAL A 731 -2.51 9.31 -0.26
CA VAL A 731 -1.70 8.78 -1.38
C VAL A 731 -0.21 9.07 -1.21
N GLU A 732 0.19 10.32 -0.94
CA GLU A 732 1.61 10.71 -0.87
C GLU A 732 2.33 10.07 0.32
N GLU A 733 1.69 10.01 1.49
CA GLU A 733 2.19 9.32 2.68
C GLU A 733 2.36 7.81 2.39
N THR A 734 1.37 7.19 1.74
CA THR A 734 1.41 5.76 1.34
C THR A 734 2.56 5.49 0.38
N LEU A 735 2.72 6.31 -0.67
CA LEU A 735 3.82 6.21 -1.62
C LEU A 735 5.19 6.40 -0.94
N SER A 736 5.30 7.30 0.04
CA SER A 736 6.53 7.49 0.81
C SER A 736 6.92 6.23 1.62
N LEU A 737 5.94 5.56 2.22
CA LEU A 737 6.10 4.32 2.97
C LEU A 737 6.51 3.15 2.05
N VAL A 738 5.83 3.00 0.91
CA VAL A 738 6.13 1.96 -0.08
C VAL A 738 7.55 2.13 -0.65
N ARG A 739 7.94 3.35 -1.03
CA ARG A 739 9.31 3.64 -1.50
C ARG A 739 10.36 3.24 -0.45
N LYS A 740 10.10 3.52 0.83
CA LYS A 740 11.00 3.23 1.95
C LYS A 740 11.18 1.72 2.21
N MET A 741 10.13 0.91 2.01
CA MET A 741 10.14 -0.54 2.29
C MET A 741 10.30 -1.41 1.02
N SER A 742 10.62 -0.79 -0.12
CA SER A 742 10.72 -1.41 -1.45
C SER A 742 11.80 -2.49 -1.60
N SER A 743 12.79 -2.54 -0.70
CA SER A 743 13.81 -3.61 -0.68
C SER A 743 13.25 -4.96 -0.21
N GLN A 744 12.27 -4.95 0.69
CA GLN A 744 11.68 -6.15 1.29
C GLN A 744 10.28 -6.47 0.76
N ASN A 745 9.59 -5.49 0.16
CA ASN A 745 8.19 -5.63 -0.25
C ASN A 745 8.01 -5.12 -1.69
N ARG A 746 7.39 -5.94 -2.54
CA ARG A 746 6.99 -5.59 -3.92
C ARG A 746 5.47 -5.56 -3.98
N ILE A 747 4.88 -4.41 -4.31
CA ILE A 747 3.42 -4.28 -4.45
C ILE A 747 3.05 -4.35 -5.93
N PHE A 748 2.13 -5.25 -6.25
CA PHE A 748 1.45 -5.38 -7.53
C PHE A 748 -0.01 -4.97 -7.33
N THR A 749 -0.55 -4.13 -8.20
CA THR A 749 -1.92 -3.60 -8.09
C THR A 749 -2.82 -4.19 -9.17
N ALA A 750 -4.06 -4.53 -8.79
CA ALA A 750 -5.09 -5.01 -9.69
C ALA A 750 -6.38 -4.22 -9.48
N GLY A 751 -6.70 -3.34 -10.44
CA GLY A 751 -7.91 -2.54 -10.42
C GLY A 751 -9.15 -3.36 -10.75
N VAL A 752 -10.17 -3.32 -9.89
CA VAL A 752 -11.47 -3.98 -10.09
C VAL A 752 -12.59 -2.93 -10.07
N ARG A 753 -13.50 -2.94 -11.04
CA ARG A 753 -14.17 -1.70 -11.47
C ARG A 753 -15.65 -1.86 -11.85
#